data_AF-A0A8T4Q428-F1
#
_entry.id   AF-A0A8T4Q428-F1
#
_cell.length_a   1.000
_cell.length_b   1.000
_cell.length_c   1.000
_cell.angle_alpha   90.00
_cell.angle_beta   90.00
_cell.angle_gamma   90.00
#
_symmetry.space_group_name_H-M   'P 1'
#
loop_
_entity.id
_entity.type
_entity.pdbx_description
1 polymer ?
#
loop_
_entity_poly.entity_id
_entity_poly.type
_entity_poly.pdbx_seq_one_letter_code
_entity_poly.pdbx_strand_id
1 'polypeptide(L)'
;MLSKSKKDDKTGVLRLFWVFIAIFLFLQILMLVLYPRIYWDSAVYIGIAKFLFSAGHLGFMEIIRPIGLSLLIGPLWKLGIDVILASRILAIAFSILFAYSTFLLGSRVFNKETGLLSSVLVMTTSSFFFWASQPMTDIPSITFCILAIYFLLGKKYWLVGLFSSLAFLFRWPSGLVLAVCGLAMAAATLISLPRGNYKAQIKKNRKNTVGGEGKFYSHFFPLFVSILKMLIAFAIPVMMFMAFNYAIYHGETAKVSHALFRPWILGIWHQENPAEAIHGIYANLMYYLFEMARQNFLLLLSIAGLILLARAKFWEDSNKTALMASFLIFFSYYTYIGNKQPRFLISFLPFVAILSAYAILHFTRNQRILPAPPKFMPLLVTIFVIAAISGAALNVPLVMDSANYNPGFKKGLNKAFANLPFGTKIITNTPVPAAYLDYLFVPNYYSQEGYYQAFATDQKAGGLVYISAGITCFRKDIDCQNTDDEFLQILLQRFNLIAVLSDGERPYYIFSKDETLPSLNDKYLLDRAVTLSRIPYGGNSIIVLRMDNAAGVYREDGKGNIWKAESFSRILNDLNSTPLTLSIIPADLLELNNSSLDLLRSYISTHDIAIAQNGFSYHDYGLGSEFAGRDYASQWNDIEQGRNIIEDKLGIVPLAFVPPYSSSDKNTLKALASLGYIIYSSVPGDPIVADEYGLKRYDQGISMVKDWASMKNKDADALISEYEASWPVKPYVLLAFQHFNFETGDFASLVSFVEYAKDHRAQFMNLDQLHLWLGFLDGVQLTASDNNIGINVSPEIQEKYPDFATAVTLSIKASVNMSVSTNLQSIILLNSASKPITVCLPECTIIDAGNYMRFQQIY
;
A
#
# COMPACT_ATOMS: atom_id res chain seq x y z
N MET A 1 28.84 47.01 22.12
CA MET A 1 29.52 47.04 20.80
C MET A 1 28.54 46.83 19.63
N LEU A 2 27.34 47.44 19.69
CA LEU A 2 26.34 47.42 18.61
C LEU A 2 25.83 48.86 18.41
N SER A 3 26.70 49.75 17.93
CA SER A 3 26.29 51.11 17.54
C SER A 3 26.01 51.16 16.05
N LYS A 4 24.82 51.68 15.70
CA LYS A 4 24.46 52.36 14.44
C LYS A 4 25.16 51.83 13.17
N SER A 5 24.92 50.57 12.81
CA SER A 5 25.29 50.05 11.49
C SER A 5 24.30 50.54 10.41
N LYS A 6 24.82 51.39 9.52
CA LYS A 6 24.41 51.72 8.13
C LYS A 6 23.01 51.25 7.70
N LYS A 7 22.12 52.22 7.48
CA LYS A 7 20.79 52.03 6.86
C LYS A 7 20.86 51.58 5.38
N ASP A 8 22.02 51.68 4.72
CA ASP A 8 22.12 51.60 3.25
C ASP A 8 22.37 50.22 2.65
N ASP A 9 22.83 49.22 3.40
CA ASP A 9 23.12 47.89 2.82
C ASP A 9 21.91 46.92 2.81
N LYS A 10 20.72 47.43 3.18
CA LYS A 10 19.49 46.62 3.28
C LYS A 10 18.86 46.28 1.91
N THR A 11 19.26 46.98 0.85
CA THR A 11 18.73 46.84 -0.51
C THR A 11 19.43 45.73 -1.29
N GLY A 12 20.73 45.51 -1.07
CA GLY A 12 21.53 44.51 -1.78
C GLY A 12 21.04 43.07 -1.58
N VAL A 13 20.88 42.64 -0.31
CA VAL A 13 20.43 41.27 0.03
C VAL A 13 19.05 40.96 -0.55
N LEU A 14 18.14 41.94 -0.55
CA LEU A 14 16.80 41.76 -1.09
C LEU A 14 16.81 41.68 -2.62
N ARG A 15 17.62 42.50 -3.30
CA ARG A 15 17.81 42.40 -4.76
C ARG A 15 18.36 41.03 -5.14
N LEU A 16 19.37 40.55 -4.41
CA LEU A 16 19.97 39.25 -4.65
C LEU A 16 18.99 38.09 -4.42
N PHE A 17 18.14 38.18 -3.38
CA PHE A 17 17.05 37.22 -3.17
C PHE A 17 16.13 37.12 -4.39
N TRP A 18 15.68 38.25 -4.93
CA TRP A 18 14.81 38.25 -6.11
C TRP A 18 15.49 37.72 -7.37
N VAL A 19 16.80 37.94 -7.53
CA VAL A 19 17.57 37.32 -8.62
C VAL A 19 17.52 35.79 -8.51
N PHE A 20 17.75 35.22 -7.32
CA PHE A 20 17.65 33.78 -7.14
C PHE A 20 16.23 33.24 -7.36
N ILE A 21 15.20 33.98 -6.94
CA ILE A 21 13.81 33.61 -7.23
C ILE A 21 13.54 33.62 -8.74
N ALA A 22 14.05 34.62 -9.48
CA ALA A 22 13.88 34.69 -10.92
C ALA A 22 14.58 33.51 -11.63
N ILE A 23 15.80 33.17 -11.22
CA ILE A 23 16.53 32.00 -11.73
C ILE A 23 15.75 30.71 -11.43
N PHE A 24 15.30 30.54 -10.18
CA PHE A 24 14.52 29.37 -9.78
C PHE A 24 13.22 29.26 -10.58
N LEU A 25 12.46 30.35 -10.73
CA LEU A 25 11.24 30.38 -11.52
C LEU A 25 11.51 30.04 -12.99
N PHE A 26 12.56 30.61 -13.59
CA PHE A 26 12.95 30.29 -14.96
C PHE A 26 13.22 28.79 -15.12
N LEU A 27 14.01 28.21 -14.22
CA LEU A 27 14.30 26.77 -14.24
C LEU A 27 13.04 25.92 -14.01
N GLN A 28 12.12 26.32 -13.14
CA GLN A 28 10.87 25.60 -12.91
C GLN A 28 9.91 25.70 -14.11
N ILE A 29 9.86 26.83 -14.80
CA ILE A 29 9.12 26.97 -16.07
C ILE A 29 9.73 26.06 -17.13
N LEU A 30 11.06 26.02 -17.23
CA LEU A 30 11.75 25.10 -18.13
C LEU A 30 11.40 23.64 -17.80
N MET A 31 11.43 23.25 -16.51
CA MET A 31 11.02 21.92 -16.07
C MET A 31 9.56 21.61 -16.41
N LEU A 32 8.66 22.58 -16.27
CA LEU A 32 7.25 22.43 -16.61
C LEU A 32 7.05 22.12 -18.10
N VAL A 33 7.84 22.74 -18.98
CA VAL A 33 7.81 22.52 -20.43
C VAL A 33 8.46 21.19 -20.83
N LEU A 34 9.63 20.89 -20.26
CA LEU A 34 10.41 19.70 -20.62
C LEU A 34 9.82 18.40 -20.06
N TYR A 35 9.09 18.46 -18.93
CA TYR A 35 8.66 17.27 -18.20
C TYR A 35 7.16 17.28 -17.93
N PRO A 36 6.31 17.09 -18.94
CA PRO A 36 4.85 17.18 -18.82
C PRO A 36 4.19 16.03 -18.00
N ARG A 37 4.94 14.98 -17.63
CA ARG A 37 4.44 13.78 -16.95
C ARG A 37 3.85 14.06 -15.56
N ILE A 38 2.65 13.54 -15.28
CA ILE A 38 2.04 13.62 -13.95
C ILE A 38 2.34 12.36 -13.15
N TYR A 39 2.82 12.55 -11.92
CA TYR A 39 3.08 11.46 -10.97
C TYR A 39 1.79 10.96 -10.32
N TRP A 40 1.87 9.76 -9.73
CA TRP A 40 0.78 9.08 -9.04
C TRP A 40 0.00 9.99 -8.07
N ASP A 41 0.66 10.52 -7.03
CA ASP A 41 -0.02 11.33 -6.02
C ASP A 41 -0.58 12.64 -6.61
N SER A 42 0.09 13.22 -7.61
CA SER A 42 -0.42 14.39 -8.34
C SER A 42 -1.71 14.08 -9.08
N ALA A 43 -1.80 12.91 -9.72
CA ALA A 43 -3.02 12.44 -10.36
C ALA A 43 -4.13 12.17 -9.34
N VAL A 44 -3.81 11.67 -8.14
CA VAL A 44 -4.77 11.51 -7.04
C VAL A 44 -5.40 12.85 -6.67
N TYR A 45 -4.59 13.89 -6.42
CA TYR A 45 -5.13 15.19 -6.03
C TYR A 45 -5.96 15.86 -7.12
N ILE A 46 -5.60 15.67 -8.40
CA ILE A 46 -6.39 16.11 -9.55
C ILE A 46 -7.71 15.30 -9.64
N GLY A 47 -7.66 13.98 -9.47
CA GLY A 47 -8.83 13.10 -9.46
C GLY A 47 -9.84 13.49 -8.38
N ILE A 48 -9.36 13.75 -7.15
CA ILE A 48 -10.19 14.25 -6.05
C ILE A 48 -10.75 15.63 -6.38
N ALA A 49 -9.96 16.52 -7.00
CA ALA A 49 -10.44 17.85 -7.40
C ALA A 49 -11.61 17.76 -8.38
N LYS A 50 -11.51 16.89 -9.40
CA LYS A 50 -12.60 16.62 -10.34
C LYS A 50 -13.82 16.03 -9.63
N PHE A 51 -13.61 15.09 -8.70
CA PHE A 51 -14.69 14.47 -7.92
C PHE A 51 -15.49 15.50 -7.12
N LEU A 52 -14.81 16.35 -6.36
CA LEU A 52 -15.45 17.38 -5.54
C LEU A 52 -16.23 18.39 -6.40
N PHE A 53 -15.65 18.86 -7.51
CA PHE A 53 -16.24 19.94 -8.32
C PHE A 53 -17.18 19.45 -9.43
N SER A 54 -17.27 18.14 -9.62
CA SER A 54 -18.30 17.47 -10.42
C SER A 54 -19.42 16.90 -9.55
N ALA A 55 -19.42 17.11 -8.23
CA ALA A 55 -20.36 16.48 -7.29
C ALA A 55 -20.39 14.95 -7.38
N GLY A 56 -19.23 14.33 -7.62
CA GLY A 56 -19.05 12.87 -7.68
C GLY A 56 -19.27 12.23 -9.05
N HIS A 57 -19.46 13.03 -10.11
CA HIS A 57 -19.70 12.50 -11.47
C HIS A 57 -18.42 12.20 -12.26
N LEU A 58 -17.27 12.81 -11.91
CA LEU A 58 -15.99 12.70 -12.64
C LEU A 58 -14.84 12.59 -11.64
N GLY A 59 -13.70 12.01 -12.02
CA GLY A 59 -12.57 11.79 -11.12
C GLY A 59 -12.82 10.66 -10.12
N PHE A 60 -12.21 10.71 -8.93
CA PHE A 60 -12.44 9.73 -7.87
C PHE A 60 -12.11 10.32 -6.49
N MET A 61 -12.58 9.68 -5.42
CA MET A 61 -12.26 10.06 -4.04
C MET A 61 -11.32 9.04 -3.40
N GLU A 62 -10.14 9.48 -2.96
CA GLU A 62 -9.24 8.65 -2.14
C GLU A 62 -9.38 9.06 -0.66
N ILE A 63 -10.08 8.25 0.12
CA ILE A 63 -10.55 8.63 1.47
C ILE A 63 -9.40 9.03 2.41
N ILE A 64 -8.23 8.41 2.29
CA ILE A 64 -7.09 8.67 3.19
C ILE A 64 -6.42 10.03 2.99
N ARG A 65 -6.73 10.74 1.90
CA ARG A 65 -6.02 11.96 1.49
C ARG A 65 -6.67 13.23 2.04
N PRO A 66 -5.86 14.21 2.46
CA PRO A 66 -6.34 15.57 2.71
C PRO A 66 -6.82 16.25 1.42
N ILE A 67 -7.87 17.07 1.54
CA ILE A 67 -8.53 17.70 0.38
C ILE A 67 -8.00 19.12 0.06
N GLY A 68 -7.12 19.68 0.88
CA GLY A 68 -6.70 21.09 0.78
C GLY A 68 -6.16 21.47 -0.60
N LEU A 69 -5.30 20.63 -1.19
CA LEU A 69 -4.79 20.87 -2.54
C LEU A 69 -5.87 20.73 -3.62
N SER A 70 -6.73 19.71 -3.50
CA SER A 70 -7.82 19.46 -4.44
C SER A 70 -8.86 20.59 -4.46
N LEU A 71 -9.11 21.23 -3.31
CA LEU A 71 -9.97 22.42 -3.22
C LEU A 71 -9.42 23.64 -3.98
N LEU A 72 -8.10 23.73 -4.16
CA LEU A 72 -7.49 24.79 -4.98
C LEU A 72 -7.44 24.44 -6.47
N ILE A 73 -7.26 23.17 -6.82
CA ILE A 73 -7.19 22.70 -8.21
C ILE A 73 -8.58 22.71 -8.86
N GLY A 74 -9.61 22.29 -8.12
CA GLY A 74 -10.94 22.05 -8.65
C GLY A 74 -11.63 23.26 -9.32
N PRO A 75 -11.56 24.48 -8.75
CA PRO A 75 -12.10 25.67 -9.41
C PRO A 75 -11.43 25.94 -10.76
N LEU A 76 -10.12 25.73 -10.88
CA LEU A 76 -9.37 25.97 -12.13
C LEU A 76 -9.79 24.99 -13.23
N TRP A 77 -9.97 23.71 -12.87
CA TRP A 77 -10.55 22.71 -13.78
C TRP A 77 -11.98 23.08 -14.19
N LYS A 78 -12.82 23.50 -13.24
CA LYS A 78 -14.21 23.90 -13.52
C LYS A 78 -14.30 25.10 -14.47
N LEU A 79 -13.31 25.98 -14.45
CA LEU A 79 -13.17 27.12 -15.38
C LEU A 79 -12.69 26.70 -16.78
N GLY A 80 -12.45 25.41 -17.04
CA GLY A 80 -12.00 24.89 -18.33
C GLY A 80 -10.51 25.10 -18.60
N ILE A 81 -9.72 25.49 -17.60
CA ILE A 81 -8.26 25.58 -17.72
C ILE A 81 -7.70 24.15 -17.71
N ASP A 82 -6.69 23.86 -18.55
CA ASP A 82 -6.00 22.57 -18.51
C ASP A 82 -5.50 22.30 -17.07
N VAL A 83 -6.11 21.31 -16.42
CA VAL A 83 -5.95 21.08 -14.98
C VAL A 83 -4.53 20.67 -14.61
N ILE A 84 -3.82 20.01 -15.52
CA ILE A 84 -2.43 19.60 -15.34
C ILE A 84 -1.53 20.83 -15.34
N LEU A 85 -1.67 21.69 -16.35
CA LEU A 85 -0.94 22.95 -16.40
C LEU A 85 -1.26 23.86 -15.20
N ALA A 86 -2.54 24.03 -14.88
CA ALA A 86 -3.01 24.87 -13.79
C ALA A 86 -2.48 24.41 -12.43
N SER A 87 -2.55 23.11 -12.14
CA SER A 87 -2.06 22.53 -10.87
C SER A 87 -0.55 22.64 -10.72
N ARG A 88 0.22 22.55 -11.81
CA ARG A 88 1.67 22.76 -11.81
C ARG A 88 2.06 24.22 -11.62
N ILE A 89 1.36 25.15 -12.26
CA ILE A 89 1.54 26.60 -12.01
C ILE A 89 1.27 26.91 -10.53
N LEU A 90 0.21 26.33 -9.96
CA LEU A 90 -0.10 26.46 -8.54
C LEU A 90 1.02 25.89 -7.65
N ALA A 91 1.57 24.72 -8.01
CA ALA A 91 2.72 24.14 -7.30
C ALA A 91 3.95 25.05 -7.32
N ILE A 92 4.31 25.61 -8.49
CA ILE A 92 5.42 26.56 -8.63
C ILE A 92 5.18 27.82 -7.78
N ALA A 93 3.95 28.34 -7.78
CA ALA A 93 3.58 29.49 -6.95
C ALA A 93 3.77 29.20 -5.46
N PHE A 94 3.34 28.02 -4.98
CA PHE A 94 3.60 27.60 -3.60
C PHE A 94 5.09 27.38 -3.31
N SER A 95 5.88 26.89 -4.26
CA SER A 95 7.32 26.73 -4.11
C SER A 95 8.05 28.07 -3.96
N ILE A 96 7.62 29.09 -4.71
CA ILE A 96 8.11 30.47 -4.52
C ILE A 96 7.70 30.99 -3.14
N LEU A 97 6.46 30.78 -2.74
CA LEU A 97 5.97 31.20 -1.43
C LEU A 97 6.69 30.48 -0.29
N PHE A 98 7.05 29.21 -0.46
CA PHE A 98 7.87 28.42 0.47
C PHE A 98 9.25 29.03 0.65
N ALA A 99 9.95 29.31 -0.45
CA ALA A 99 11.28 29.92 -0.43
C ALA A 99 11.25 31.32 0.18
N TYR A 100 10.24 32.13 -0.17
CA TYR A 100 10.02 33.46 0.39
C TYR A 100 9.69 33.42 1.88
N SER A 101 8.82 32.52 2.32
CA SER A 101 8.47 32.36 3.74
C SER A 101 9.67 31.89 4.55
N THR A 102 10.51 31.02 3.99
CA THR A 102 11.79 30.61 4.58
C THR A 102 12.73 31.81 4.73
N PHE A 103 12.85 32.66 3.71
CA PHE A 103 13.60 33.91 3.77
C PHE A 103 13.09 34.83 4.89
N LEU A 104 11.77 35.01 4.99
CA LEU A 104 11.15 35.84 6.02
C LEU A 104 11.40 35.30 7.43
N LEU A 105 11.23 34.00 7.65
CA LEU A 105 11.46 33.37 8.95
C LEU A 105 12.93 33.46 9.36
N GLY A 106 13.87 33.08 8.48
CA GLY A 106 15.31 33.19 8.75
C GLY A 106 15.74 34.64 9.01
N SER A 107 15.16 35.59 8.27
CA SER A 107 15.39 37.03 8.47
C SER A 107 14.89 37.53 9.83
N ARG A 108 13.76 36.99 10.28
CA ARG A 108 13.11 37.37 11.54
C ARG A 108 13.81 36.78 12.75
N VAL A 109 14.26 35.52 12.67
CA VAL A 109 14.92 34.82 13.78
C VAL A 109 16.38 35.29 13.93
N PHE A 110 17.08 35.52 12.83
CA PHE A 110 18.49 35.91 12.84
C PHE A 110 18.73 37.25 12.14
N ASN A 111 18.80 37.27 10.81
CA ASN A 111 19.05 38.45 9.98
C ASN A 111 18.82 38.13 8.49
N LYS A 112 18.75 39.19 7.66
CA LYS A 112 18.46 39.07 6.22
C LYS A 112 19.43 38.15 5.46
N GLU A 113 20.71 38.12 5.82
CA GLU A 113 21.69 37.24 5.19
C GLU A 113 21.40 35.77 5.49
N THR A 114 21.01 35.47 6.74
CA THR A 114 20.59 34.12 7.12
C THR A 114 19.34 33.75 6.34
N GLY A 115 18.36 34.66 6.25
CA GLY A 115 17.17 34.46 5.42
C GLY A 115 17.50 34.16 3.96
N LEU A 116 18.37 34.95 3.34
CA LEU A 116 18.81 34.76 1.95
C LEU A 116 19.48 33.41 1.77
N LEU A 117 20.48 33.08 2.59
CA LEU A 117 21.21 31.82 2.45
C LEU A 117 20.30 30.61 2.72
N SER A 118 19.34 30.72 3.64
CA SER A 118 18.37 29.64 3.93
C SER A 118 17.47 29.35 2.74
N SER A 119 16.90 30.39 2.10
CA SER A 119 16.03 30.20 0.93
C SER A 119 16.80 29.67 -0.28
N VAL A 120 18.06 30.09 -0.44
CA VAL A 120 18.99 29.59 -1.44
C VAL A 120 19.29 28.10 -1.23
N LEU A 121 19.57 27.66 0.01
CA LEU A 121 19.78 26.25 0.35
C LEU A 121 18.54 25.40 0.08
N VAL A 122 17.35 25.92 0.39
CA VAL A 122 16.07 25.27 0.04
C VAL A 122 15.94 25.08 -1.47
N MET A 123 16.06 26.16 -2.25
CA MET A 123 15.88 26.15 -3.71
C MET A 123 16.87 25.24 -4.44
N THR A 124 18.03 24.95 -3.83
CA THR A 124 19.07 24.08 -4.40
C THR A 124 19.05 22.65 -3.89
N THR A 125 18.20 22.34 -2.91
CA THR A 125 18.04 20.96 -2.44
C THR A 125 17.30 20.15 -3.51
N SER A 126 17.90 19.07 -4.00
CA SER A 126 17.39 18.29 -5.15
C SER A 126 15.93 17.86 -5.01
N SER A 127 15.53 17.35 -3.85
CA SER A 127 14.15 16.93 -3.59
C SER A 127 13.17 18.11 -3.69
N PHE A 128 13.50 19.25 -3.08
CA PHE A 128 12.65 20.43 -3.18
C PHE A 128 12.55 20.91 -4.63
N PHE A 129 13.69 21.01 -5.32
CA PHE A 129 13.73 21.49 -6.71
C PHE A 129 12.91 20.61 -7.65
N PHE A 130 13.00 19.28 -7.50
CA PHE A 130 12.25 18.34 -8.33
C PHE A 130 10.74 18.40 -8.06
N TRP A 131 10.34 18.38 -6.79
CA TRP A 131 8.92 18.40 -6.40
C TRP A 131 8.27 19.79 -6.51
N ALA A 132 9.05 20.85 -6.74
CA ALA A 132 8.55 22.22 -6.79
C ALA A 132 7.55 22.51 -7.92
N SER A 133 7.61 21.75 -9.01
CA SER A 133 6.69 21.86 -10.15
C SER A 133 5.54 20.84 -10.10
N GLN A 134 5.58 19.88 -9.16
CA GLN A 134 4.58 18.83 -9.07
C GLN A 134 3.49 19.22 -8.06
N PRO A 135 2.19 19.05 -8.39
CA PRO A 135 1.11 19.34 -7.46
C PRO A 135 1.09 18.27 -6.36
N MET A 136 1.84 18.55 -5.29
CA MET A 136 1.98 17.75 -4.09
C MET A 136 1.60 18.57 -2.86
N THR A 137 1.23 17.89 -1.77
CA THR A 137 0.78 18.55 -0.55
C THR A 137 1.90 19.01 0.38
N ASP A 138 3.10 18.45 0.25
CA ASP A 138 4.27 18.76 1.10
C ASP A 138 4.60 20.25 1.11
N ILE A 139 4.83 20.84 -0.06
CA ILE A 139 5.29 22.23 -0.18
C ILE A 139 4.23 23.23 0.30
N PRO A 140 2.95 23.19 -0.15
CA PRO A 140 1.93 24.10 0.35
C PRO A 140 1.71 23.96 1.86
N SER A 141 1.65 22.72 2.37
CA SER A 141 1.40 22.47 3.79
C SER A 141 2.49 23.09 4.67
N ILE A 142 3.75 22.91 4.31
CA ILE A 142 4.87 23.41 5.09
C ILE A 142 5.06 24.91 4.90
N THR A 143 4.69 25.46 3.75
CA THR A 143 4.59 26.92 3.56
C THR A 143 3.66 27.52 4.62
N PHE A 144 2.49 26.90 4.84
CA PHE A 144 1.57 27.34 5.90
C PHE A 144 2.12 27.12 7.31
N CYS A 145 2.87 26.03 7.56
CA CYS A 145 3.58 25.86 8.84
C CYS A 145 4.56 27.01 9.11
N ILE A 146 5.39 27.39 8.12
CA ILE A 146 6.35 28.49 8.25
C ILE A 146 5.61 29.81 8.51
N LEU A 147 4.51 30.07 7.80
CA LEU A 147 3.69 31.26 8.01
C LEU A 147 3.07 31.28 9.43
N ALA A 148 2.56 30.15 9.92
CA ALA A 148 2.06 30.04 11.29
C ALA A 148 3.14 30.41 12.31
N ILE A 149 4.36 29.87 12.16
CA ILE A 149 5.50 30.20 13.03
C ILE A 149 5.89 31.68 12.87
N TYR A 150 5.94 32.21 11.65
CA TYR A 150 6.26 33.62 11.40
C TYR A 150 5.26 34.57 12.09
N PHE A 151 3.96 34.29 12.00
CA PHE A 151 2.93 35.06 12.67
C PHE A 151 2.92 34.88 14.19
N LEU A 152 3.36 33.73 14.70
CA LEU A 152 3.61 33.51 16.13
C LEU A 152 4.68 34.48 16.64
N LEU A 153 5.77 34.68 15.91
CA LEU A 153 6.81 35.67 16.26
C LEU A 153 6.31 37.12 16.17
N GLY A 154 5.19 37.34 15.49
CA GLY A 154 4.44 38.60 15.43
C GLY A 154 3.31 38.72 16.45
N LYS A 155 3.11 37.70 17.32
CA LYS A 155 2.00 37.58 18.29
C LYS A 155 0.61 37.70 17.64
N LYS A 156 0.46 37.22 16.40
CA LYS A 156 -0.82 37.23 15.65
C LYS A 156 -1.50 35.86 15.75
N TYR A 157 -1.91 35.47 16.95
CA TYR A 157 -2.36 34.10 17.28
C TYR A 157 -3.55 33.59 16.48
N TRP A 158 -4.45 34.47 16.04
CA TRP A 158 -5.54 34.10 15.13
C TRP A 158 -5.00 33.57 13.79
N LEU A 159 -4.04 34.27 13.19
CA LEU A 159 -3.39 33.83 11.95
C LEU A 159 -2.58 32.55 12.18
N VAL A 160 -1.99 32.37 13.36
CA VAL A 160 -1.31 31.11 13.72
C VAL A 160 -2.29 29.93 13.61
N GLY A 161 -3.48 30.05 14.20
CA GLY A 161 -4.50 29.01 14.16
C GLY A 161 -5.00 28.74 12.73
N LEU A 162 -5.30 29.80 11.97
CA LEU A 162 -5.74 29.70 10.58
C LEU A 162 -4.70 29.02 9.67
N PHE A 163 -3.43 29.44 9.74
CA PHE A 163 -2.39 28.81 8.92
C PHE A 163 -2.07 27.38 9.39
N SER A 164 -2.21 27.09 10.68
CA SER A 164 -2.06 25.72 11.19
C SER A 164 -3.17 24.80 10.68
N SER A 165 -4.42 25.28 10.57
CA SER A 165 -5.52 24.47 10.02
C SER A 165 -5.40 24.27 8.51
N LEU A 166 -4.97 25.30 7.77
CA LEU A 166 -4.64 25.15 6.36
C LEU A 166 -3.50 24.14 6.15
N ALA A 167 -2.43 24.20 6.96
CA ALA A 167 -1.35 23.22 6.90
C ALA A 167 -1.86 21.78 7.10
N PHE A 168 -2.71 21.57 8.11
CA PHE A 168 -3.35 20.29 8.40
C PHE A 168 -4.22 19.78 7.24
N LEU A 169 -5.05 20.64 6.64
CA LEU A 169 -5.93 20.29 5.52
C LEU A 169 -5.18 19.91 4.24
N PHE A 170 -3.91 20.32 4.10
CA PHE A 170 -3.05 19.82 3.02
C PHE A 170 -2.34 18.53 3.41
N ARG A 171 -1.95 18.35 4.67
CA ARG A 171 -1.20 17.19 5.13
C ARG A 171 -1.36 16.97 6.63
N TRP A 172 -1.89 15.81 7.05
CA TRP A 172 -2.23 15.55 8.45
C TRP A 172 -1.06 15.77 9.43
N PRO A 173 0.16 15.23 9.18
CA PRO A 173 1.30 15.47 10.07
C PRO A 173 1.66 16.94 10.27
N SER A 174 1.32 17.83 9.33
CA SER A 174 1.61 19.26 9.48
C SER A 174 0.77 19.94 10.54
N GLY A 175 -0.31 19.31 11.02
CA GLY A 175 -1.05 19.75 12.21
C GLY A 175 -0.17 19.81 13.48
N LEU A 176 0.97 19.11 13.51
CA LEU A 176 1.96 19.19 14.59
C LEU A 176 2.49 20.61 14.83
N VAL A 177 2.40 21.51 13.83
CA VAL A 177 2.78 22.92 14.00
C VAL A 177 1.94 23.64 15.06
N LEU A 178 0.71 23.19 15.31
CA LEU A 178 -0.12 23.74 16.39
C LEU A 178 0.48 23.44 17.77
N ALA A 179 1.00 22.22 17.97
CA ALA A 179 1.69 21.83 19.20
C ALA A 179 3.00 22.60 19.37
N VAL A 180 3.78 22.75 18.30
CA VAL A 180 4.98 23.60 18.27
C VAL A 180 4.65 25.03 18.75
N CYS A 181 3.60 25.64 18.19
CA CYS A 181 3.19 26.98 18.54
C CYS A 181 2.76 27.08 20.01
N GLY A 182 1.94 26.13 20.49
CA GLY A 182 1.52 26.07 21.89
C GLY A 182 2.70 25.96 22.86
N LEU A 183 3.66 25.08 22.58
CA LEU A 183 4.87 24.91 23.38
C LEU A 183 5.74 26.17 23.38
N ALA A 184 5.93 26.81 22.22
CA ALA A 184 6.69 28.06 22.13
C ALA A 184 6.03 29.21 22.91
N MET A 185 4.69 29.29 22.92
CA MET A 185 3.94 30.27 23.71
C MET A 185 4.07 30.00 25.22
N ALA A 186 3.99 28.74 25.63
CA ALA A 186 4.20 28.33 27.01
C ALA A 186 5.63 28.65 27.45
N ALA A 187 6.63 28.30 26.65
CA ALA A 187 8.03 28.61 26.91
C ALA A 187 8.27 30.12 27.01
N ALA A 188 7.73 30.92 26.09
CA ALA A 188 7.84 32.39 26.15
C ALA A 188 7.25 32.98 27.44
N THR A 189 6.13 32.43 27.91
CA THR A 189 5.52 32.82 29.19
C THR A 189 6.38 32.39 30.38
N LEU A 190 6.95 31.19 30.36
CA LEU A 190 7.85 30.71 31.42
C LEU A 190 9.17 31.50 31.48
N ILE A 191 9.70 31.93 30.32
CA ILE A 191 10.91 32.75 30.23
C ILE A 191 10.64 34.16 30.76
N SER A 192 9.43 34.71 30.58
CA SER A 192 9.08 36.04 31.09
C SER A 192 8.84 36.08 32.60
N LEU A 193 8.72 34.92 33.26
CA LEU A 193 8.66 34.86 34.71
C LEU A 193 9.99 35.34 35.33
N PRO A 194 9.97 36.23 36.35
CA PRO A 194 11.18 36.71 36.99
C PRO A 194 12.02 35.58 37.61
N ARG A 195 13.15 35.23 36.98
CA ARG A 195 14.07 34.17 37.47
C ARG A 195 14.86 34.58 38.71
N GLY A 196 15.03 35.88 38.95
CA GLY A 196 15.75 36.43 40.09
C GLY A 196 14.81 36.86 41.21
N ASN A 197 14.94 36.26 42.39
CA ASN A 197 14.30 36.67 43.64
C ASN A 197 12.79 36.43 43.83
N TYR A 198 12.13 35.52 43.09
CA TYR A 198 10.72 35.19 43.39
C TYR A 198 10.52 34.76 44.87
N LYS A 199 11.45 33.98 45.44
CA LYS A 199 11.45 33.65 46.88
C LYS A 199 11.66 34.87 47.79
N ALA A 200 12.54 35.82 47.44
CA ALA A 200 12.76 37.02 48.25
C ALA A 200 11.63 38.05 48.11
N GLN A 201 11.02 38.15 46.93
CA GLN A 201 9.91 39.05 46.62
C GLN A 201 8.59 38.53 47.22
N ILE A 202 8.37 37.20 47.22
CA ILE A 202 7.30 36.57 48.01
C ILE A 202 7.52 36.82 49.50
N LYS A 203 8.73 36.62 50.02
CA LYS A 203 9.01 36.81 51.46
C LYS A 203 8.85 38.27 51.91
N LYS A 204 9.15 39.24 51.03
CA LYS A 204 8.96 40.68 51.28
C LYS A 204 7.50 41.13 51.13
N ASN A 205 6.72 40.51 50.22
CA ASN A 205 5.31 40.87 50.01
C ASN A 205 4.32 40.08 50.87
N ARG A 206 4.73 38.99 51.52
CA ARG A 206 3.86 38.20 52.42
C ARG A 206 3.38 38.98 53.65
N LYS A 207 4.05 40.08 54.02
CA LYS A 207 3.66 40.90 55.18
C LYS A 207 2.62 41.99 54.91
N ASN A 208 2.36 42.38 53.65
CA ASN A 208 1.58 43.61 53.39
C ASN A 208 0.38 43.49 52.44
N THR A 209 -0.03 42.32 51.94
CA THR A 209 -1.17 42.28 51.01
C THR A 209 -2.01 41.00 51.08
N VAL A 210 -3.27 41.15 51.53
CA VAL A 210 -4.39 40.20 51.44
C VAL A 210 -4.91 40.07 49.98
N GLY A 211 -4.04 40.27 48.97
CA GLY A 211 -4.40 40.31 47.54
C GLY A 211 -3.38 39.63 46.62
N GLY A 212 -2.60 38.69 47.15
CA GLY A 212 -1.46 38.07 46.46
C GLY A 212 -1.80 37.15 45.29
N GLU A 213 -3.04 36.68 45.17
CA GLU A 213 -3.44 35.75 44.12
C GLU A 213 -3.48 36.43 42.73
N GLY A 214 -3.71 37.74 42.65
CA GLY A 214 -3.94 38.44 41.37
C GLY A 214 -2.74 38.49 40.39
N LYS A 215 -1.48 38.37 40.87
CA LYS A 215 -0.29 38.51 40.00
C LYS A 215 0.05 37.27 39.19
N PHE A 216 -0.38 36.09 39.64
CA PHE A 216 -0.21 34.86 38.86
C PHE A 216 -1.18 34.85 37.69
N TYR A 217 -2.46 35.15 37.95
CA TYR A 217 -3.50 35.25 36.93
C TYR A 217 -3.19 36.28 35.84
N SER A 218 -2.52 37.39 36.17
CA SER A 218 -2.21 38.43 35.18
C SER A 218 -1.25 38.01 34.07
N HIS A 219 -0.43 36.96 34.27
CA HIS A 219 0.46 36.43 33.23
C HIS A 219 -0.16 35.26 32.47
N PHE A 220 -0.90 34.39 33.16
CA PHE A 220 -1.52 33.21 32.56
C PHE A 220 -2.78 33.53 31.75
N PHE A 221 -3.56 34.53 32.17
CA PHE A 221 -4.80 34.88 31.46
C PHE A 221 -4.55 35.37 30.01
N PRO A 222 -3.58 36.27 29.73
CA PRO A 222 -3.25 36.63 28.35
C PRO A 222 -2.76 35.46 27.50
N LEU A 223 -1.99 34.53 28.09
CA LEU A 223 -1.55 33.31 27.42
C LEU A 223 -2.76 32.44 27.06
N PHE A 224 -3.66 32.20 28.02
CA PHE A 224 -4.89 31.43 27.81
C PHE A 224 -5.75 32.03 26.69
N VAL A 225 -6.01 33.35 26.71
CA VAL A 225 -6.75 34.03 25.65
C VAL A 225 -6.05 33.89 24.28
N SER A 226 -4.72 33.94 24.26
CA SER A 226 -3.94 33.77 23.03
C SER A 226 -4.03 32.36 22.47
N ILE A 227 -3.95 31.33 23.34
CA ILE A 227 -4.16 29.93 22.97
C ILE A 227 -5.58 29.72 22.48
N LEU A 228 -6.59 30.25 23.17
CA LEU A 228 -7.99 30.12 22.77
C LEU A 228 -8.24 30.74 21.39
N LYS A 229 -7.70 31.93 21.10
CA LYS A 229 -7.78 32.56 19.76
C LYS A 229 -7.17 31.68 18.67
N MET A 230 -6.02 31.07 18.96
CA MET A 230 -5.36 30.14 18.04
C MET A 230 -6.21 28.88 17.82
N LEU A 231 -6.74 28.28 18.88
CA LEU A 231 -7.57 27.07 18.80
C LEU A 231 -8.89 27.31 18.06
N ILE A 232 -9.57 28.44 18.29
CA ILE A 232 -10.80 28.78 17.58
C ILE A 232 -10.52 28.96 16.08
N ALA A 233 -9.46 29.70 15.72
CA ALA A 233 -9.09 29.90 14.32
C ALA A 233 -8.68 28.60 13.62
N PHE A 234 -8.05 27.67 14.36
CA PHE A 234 -7.75 26.33 13.86
C PHE A 234 -9.03 25.49 13.66
N ALA A 235 -9.93 25.54 14.64
CA ALA A 235 -11.15 24.73 14.65
C ALA A 235 -12.09 25.08 13.49
N ILE A 236 -12.23 26.35 13.08
CA ILE A 236 -13.21 26.75 12.06
C ILE A 236 -13.05 25.98 10.74
N PRO A 237 -11.89 25.97 10.05
CA PRO A 237 -11.75 25.22 8.80
C PRO A 237 -11.79 23.70 9.01
N VAL A 238 -11.27 23.21 10.13
CA VAL A 238 -11.23 21.78 10.45
C VAL A 238 -12.65 21.24 10.73
N MET A 239 -13.49 22.00 11.42
CA MET A 239 -14.89 21.64 11.67
C MET A 239 -15.71 21.64 10.38
N MET A 240 -15.44 22.56 9.44
CA MET A 240 -16.06 22.51 8.11
C MET A 240 -15.67 21.24 7.36
N PHE A 241 -14.40 20.84 7.42
CA PHE A 241 -13.92 19.59 6.85
C PHE A 241 -14.55 18.36 7.52
N MET A 242 -14.72 18.36 8.85
CA MET A 242 -15.39 17.29 9.58
C MET A 242 -16.87 17.19 9.18
N ALA A 243 -17.58 18.31 9.09
CA ALA A 243 -18.98 18.33 8.64
C ALA A 243 -19.11 17.76 7.21
N PHE A 244 -18.18 18.13 6.33
CA PHE A 244 -18.07 17.56 4.99
C PHE A 244 -17.84 16.04 5.02
N ASN A 245 -16.91 15.56 5.85
CA ASN A 245 -16.66 14.12 6.01
C ASN A 245 -17.90 13.38 6.52
N TYR A 246 -18.62 13.94 7.48
CA TYR A 246 -19.87 13.35 7.95
C TYR A 246 -20.90 13.24 6.82
N ALA A 247 -21.07 14.30 6.04
CA ALA A 247 -22.00 14.30 4.91
C ALA A 247 -21.69 13.18 3.90
N ILE A 248 -20.41 12.92 3.61
CA ILE A 248 -20.01 11.86 2.68
C ILE A 248 -20.06 10.46 3.32
N TYR A 249 -19.54 10.32 4.54
CA TYR A 249 -19.19 8.99 5.09
C TYR A 249 -20.16 8.45 6.14
N HIS A 250 -21.22 9.19 6.53
CA HIS A 250 -22.19 8.69 7.53
C HIS A 250 -22.90 7.40 7.08
N GLY A 251 -23.04 7.16 5.77
CA GLY A 251 -23.59 5.90 5.24
C GLY A 251 -22.62 4.71 5.28
N GLU A 252 -21.31 4.95 5.42
CA GLU A 252 -20.29 3.89 5.42
C GLU A 252 -19.91 3.39 6.82
N THR A 253 -20.54 3.91 7.87
CA THR A 253 -20.22 3.56 9.27
C THR A 253 -21.36 3.93 10.21
N ALA A 254 -21.67 3.05 11.16
CA ALA A 254 -22.65 3.33 12.20
C ALA A 254 -22.18 4.40 13.22
N LYS A 255 -20.87 4.63 13.36
CA LYS A 255 -20.30 5.57 14.33
C LYS A 255 -20.10 6.95 13.72
N VAL A 256 -20.75 7.97 14.30
CA VAL A 256 -20.59 9.40 13.93
C VAL A 256 -19.13 9.85 14.00
N SER A 257 -18.42 9.48 15.07
CA SER A 257 -16.99 9.80 15.23
C SER A 257 -16.17 9.20 14.10
N HIS A 258 -16.43 7.95 13.72
CA HIS A 258 -15.74 7.34 12.60
C HIS A 258 -16.01 8.11 11.30
N ALA A 259 -17.25 8.54 11.02
CA ALA A 259 -17.56 9.33 9.82
C ALA A 259 -16.83 10.69 9.80
N LEU A 260 -16.85 11.43 10.92
CA LEU A 260 -16.19 12.74 11.04
C LEU A 260 -14.66 12.65 10.82
N PHE A 261 -14.05 11.58 11.34
CA PHE A 261 -12.59 11.39 11.35
C PHE A 261 -12.09 10.32 10.36
N ARG A 262 -12.94 9.77 9.49
CA ARG A 262 -12.64 8.60 8.63
C ARG A 262 -11.35 8.77 7.83
N PRO A 263 -11.13 9.88 7.10
CA PRO A 263 -9.87 10.10 6.37
C PRO A 263 -8.63 10.01 7.25
N TRP A 264 -8.71 10.54 8.46
CA TRP A 264 -7.59 10.56 9.39
C TRP A 264 -7.34 9.18 10.00
N ILE A 265 -8.40 8.48 10.44
CA ILE A 265 -8.31 7.13 10.99
C ILE A 265 -7.70 6.16 9.96
N LEU A 266 -8.23 6.17 8.73
CA LEU A 266 -7.73 5.30 7.67
C LEU A 266 -6.30 5.70 7.23
N GLY A 267 -5.97 7.00 7.26
CA GLY A 267 -4.63 7.50 6.93
C GLY A 267 -3.56 7.13 7.96
N ILE A 268 -3.91 6.81 9.21
CA ILE A 268 -2.94 6.36 10.24
C ILE A 268 -2.30 5.04 9.82
N TRP A 269 -3.11 4.07 9.38
CA TRP A 269 -2.64 2.76 8.94
C TRP A 269 -1.68 2.85 7.74
N HIS A 270 -1.81 3.88 6.91
CA HIS A 270 -0.91 4.07 5.76
C HIS A 270 0.52 4.50 6.16
N GLN A 271 0.76 4.88 7.42
CA GLN A 271 2.12 5.17 7.91
C GLN A 271 3.01 3.92 7.99
N GLU A 272 2.39 2.75 7.96
CA GLU A 272 3.06 1.45 7.94
C GLU A 272 3.18 0.88 6.52
N ASN A 273 3.08 1.74 5.48
CA ASN A 273 3.20 1.30 4.09
C ASN A 273 4.48 0.46 3.89
N PRO A 274 4.33 -0.86 3.67
CA PRO A 274 5.46 -1.77 3.65
C PRO A 274 6.37 -1.56 2.43
N ALA A 275 5.83 -0.98 1.35
CA ALA A 275 6.58 -0.72 0.13
C ALA A 275 7.75 0.27 0.32
N GLU A 276 7.63 1.12 1.35
CA GLU A 276 8.54 2.21 1.67
C GLU A 276 9.04 2.13 3.13
N ALA A 277 8.78 1.00 3.80
CA ALA A 277 9.23 0.76 5.15
C ALA A 277 10.73 0.46 5.17
N ILE A 278 11.46 1.11 6.07
CA ILE A 278 12.88 0.79 6.31
C ILE A 278 12.98 -0.15 7.50
N HIS A 279 13.51 -1.34 7.24
CA HIS A 279 13.76 -2.33 8.28
C HIS A 279 15.07 -2.02 9.03
N GLY A 280 15.02 -2.17 10.36
CA GLY A 280 16.16 -1.95 11.26
C GLY A 280 16.16 -0.56 11.91
N ILE A 281 16.26 -0.54 13.25
CA ILE A 281 16.16 0.68 14.06
C ILE A 281 17.23 1.73 13.68
N TYR A 282 18.47 1.31 13.43
CA TYR A 282 19.55 2.22 13.08
C TYR A 282 19.40 2.82 11.68
N ALA A 283 19.00 2.01 10.71
CA ALA A 283 18.71 2.49 9.35
C ALA A 283 17.55 3.49 9.36
N ASN A 284 16.49 3.18 10.12
CA ASN A 284 15.34 4.06 10.28
C ASN A 284 15.70 5.40 10.94
N LEU A 285 16.51 5.37 12.02
CA LEU A 285 16.97 6.57 12.74
C LEU A 285 17.92 7.45 11.91
N MET A 286 18.83 6.82 11.14
CA MET A 286 19.85 7.55 10.37
C MET A 286 19.39 7.97 8.98
N TYR A 287 18.23 7.48 8.51
CA TYR A 287 17.75 7.69 7.15
C TYR A 287 17.81 9.17 6.72
N TYR A 288 17.19 10.08 7.49
CA TYR A 288 17.15 11.49 7.10
C TYR A 288 18.47 12.23 7.26
N LEU A 289 19.40 11.74 8.08
CA LEU A 289 20.76 12.29 8.14
C LEU A 289 21.52 11.99 6.84
N PHE A 290 21.45 10.74 6.38
CA PHE A 290 22.01 10.34 5.09
C PHE A 290 21.30 11.03 3.92
N GLU A 291 19.98 11.17 4.01
CA GLU A 291 19.20 11.84 2.99
C GLU A 291 19.55 13.32 2.89
N MET A 292 19.74 14.03 4.01
CA MET A 292 20.26 15.40 3.99
C MET A 292 21.62 15.49 3.29
N ALA A 293 22.54 14.56 3.59
CA ALA A 293 23.86 14.52 2.97
C ALA A 293 23.76 14.31 1.45
N ARG A 294 22.92 13.35 1.02
CA ARG A 294 22.67 13.00 -0.38
C ARG A 294 22.04 14.14 -1.15
N GLN A 295 21.09 14.85 -0.55
CA GLN A 295 20.29 15.89 -1.21
C GLN A 295 21.05 17.22 -1.28
N ASN A 296 21.77 17.60 -0.22
CA ASN A 296 22.66 18.75 -0.19
C ASN A 296 23.56 18.67 1.07
N PHE A 297 24.84 18.32 0.90
CA PHE A 297 25.76 18.10 2.02
C PHE A 297 25.90 19.31 2.98
N LEU A 298 25.62 20.54 2.52
CA LEU A 298 25.63 21.72 3.38
C LEU A 298 24.53 21.68 4.45
N LEU A 299 23.47 20.91 4.25
CA LEU A 299 22.41 20.71 5.24
C LEU A 299 22.92 19.99 6.50
N LEU A 300 24.03 19.26 6.43
CA LEU A 300 24.66 18.66 7.62
C LEU A 300 25.21 19.73 8.58
N LEU A 301 25.48 20.95 8.09
CA LEU A 301 25.87 22.07 8.95
C LEU A 301 24.74 22.52 9.88
N SER A 302 23.51 22.03 9.70
CA SER A 302 22.42 22.19 10.67
C SER A 302 22.78 21.61 12.05
N ILE A 303 23.59 20.55 12.11
CA ILE A 303 24.08 19.97 13.37
C ILE A 303 25.00 20.97 14.08
N ALA A 304 25.92 21.61 13.35
CA ALA A 304 26.74 22.69 13.88
C ALA A 304 25.89 23.89 14.31
N GLY A 305 24.87 24.23 13.52
CA GLY A 305 23.88 25.28 13.85
C GLY A 305 23.15 25.00 15.15
N LEU A 306 22.73 23.75 15.38
CA LEU A 306 22.10 23.27 16.61
C LEU A 306 23.03 23.49 17.82
N ILE A 307 24.29 23.06 17.71
CA ILE A 307 25.30 23.20 18.77
C ILE A 307 25.56 24.68 19.08
N LEU A 308 25.71 25.52 18.05
CA LEU A 308 25.92 26.96 18.22
C LEU A 308 24.72 27.63 18.89
N LEU A 309 23.49 27.24 18.52
CA LEU A 309 22.27 27.79 19.13
C LEU A 309 22.11 27.36 20.59
N ALA A 310 22.43 26.10 20.90
CA ALA A 310 22.46 25.56 22.26
C ALA A 310 23.47 26.31 23.14
N ARG A 311 24.69 26.55 22.64
CA ARG A 311 25.70 27.37 23.33
C ARG A 311 25.24 28.81 23.53
N ALA A 312 24.50 29.36 22.57
CA ALA A 312 23.87 30.68 22.65
C ALA A 312 22.60 30.70 23.52
N LYS A 313 22.29 29.62 24.25
CA LYS A 313 21.12 29.48 25.13
C LYS A 313 19.82 29.86 24.43
N PHE A 314 19.52 29.22 23.30
CA PHE A 314 18.34 29.52 22.49
C PHE A 314 17.03 29.57 23.26
N TRP A 315 16.91 28.81 24.35
CA TRP A 315 15.77 28.79 25.27
C TRP A 315 15.56 30.09 26.06
N GLU A 316 16.43 31.09 25.91
CA GLU A 316 16.22 32.45 26.45
C GLU A 316 15.57 33.38 25.42
N ASP A 317 15.43 32.94 24.16
CA ASP A 317 14.83 33.70 23.05
C ASP A 317 13.64 32.92 22.48
N SER A 318 12.44 33.48 22.60
CA SER A 318 11.22 32.84 22.12
C SER A 318 11.25 32.53 20.63
N ASN A 319 11.93 33.35 19.82
CA ASN A 319 11.98 33.16 18.37
C ASN A 319 12.85 31.95 18.02
N LYS A 320 14.01 31.83 18.66
CA LYS A 320 14.92 30.69 18.47
C LYS A 320 14.32 29.41 19.07
N THR A 321 13.59 29.52 20.18
CA THR A 321 12.86 28.40 20.78
C THR A 321 11.79 27.87 19.83
N ALA A 322 11.00 28.74 19.21
CA ALA A 322 9.98 28.33 18.22
C ALA A 322 10.60 27.61 17.02
N LEU A 323 11.69 28.16 16.46
CA LEU A 323 12.45 27.52 15.36
C LEU A 323 12.95 26.12 15.77
N MET A 324 13.52 26.00 16.97
CA MET A 324 14.07 24.74 17.46
C MET A 324 12.98 23.69 17.69
N ALA A 325 11.87 24.08 18.32
CA ALA A 325 10.73 23.19 18.53
C ALA A 325 10.14 22.70 17.21
N SER A 326 10.09 23.56 16.19
CA SER A 326 9.63 23.20 14.85
C SER A 326 10.53 22.15 14.22
N PHE A 327 11.85 22.37 14.24
CA PHE A 327 12.82 21.41 13.74
C PHE A 327 12.69 20.06 14.46
N LEU A 328 12.78 20.06 15.80
CA LEU A 328 12.80 18.83 16.59
C LEU A 328 11.53 18.01 16.45
N ILE A 329 10.35 18.63 16.45
CA ILE A 329 9.08 17.90 16.36
C ILE A 329 8.93 17.23 14.99
N PHE A 330 9.12 17.97 13.90
CA PHE A 330 9.01 17.39 12.56
C PHE A 330 10.12 16.36 12.29
N PHE A 331 11.36 16.66 12.63
CA PHE A 331 12.48 15.73 12.46
C PHE A 331 12.24 14.44 13.25
N SER A 332 11.85 14.54 14.52
CA SER A 332 11.59 13.35 15.36
C SER A 332 10.43 12.52 14.84
N TYR A 333 9.32 13.17 14.44
CA TYR A 333 8.16 12.47 13.89
C TYR A 333 8.52 11.67 12.63
N TYR A 334 9.13 12.32 11.64
CA TYR A 334 9.50 11.62 10.41
C TYR A 334 10.61 10.59 10.64
N THR A 335 11.51 10.81 11.59
CA THR A 335 12.52 9.81 11.98
C THR A 335 11.90 8.59 12.68
N TYR A 336 10.79 8.77 13.40
CA TYR A 336 10.11 7.69 14.12
C TYR A 336 9.29 6.74 13.21
N ILE A 337 8.50 7.29 12.28
CA ILE A 337 7.58 6.46 11.46
C ILE A 337 8.32 5.43 10.59
N GLY A 338 7.70 4.28 10.31
CA GLY A 338 8.31 3.22 9.50
C GLY A 338 8.45 3.57 8.01
N ASN A 339 7.44 4.21 7.44
CA ASN A 339 7.44 4.67 6.05
C ASN A 339 8.40 5.85 5.84
N LYS A 340 9.41 5.66 4.99
CA LYS A 340 10.45 6.65 4.70
C LYS A 340 10.47 6.98 3.21
N GLN A 341 10.33 8.26 2.91
CA GLN A 341 10.48 8.78 1.55
C GLN A 341 11.40 10.00 1.53
N PRO A 342 12.25 10.17 0.48
CA PRO A 342 13.11 11.34 0.32
C PRO A 342 12.36 12.67 0.46
N ARG A 343 11.18 12.76 -0.15
CA ARG A 343 10.36 13.99 -0.17
C ARG A 343 9.89 14.43 1.21
N PHE A 344 9.78 13.54 2.19
CA PHE A 344 9.38 13.91 3.55
C PHE A 344 10.40 14.86 4.22
N LEU A 345 11.65 14.89 3.73
CA LEU A 345 12.65 15.89 4.10
C LEU A 345 12.11 17.33 3.94
N ILE A 346 11.26 17.60 2.94
CA ILE A 346 10.64 18.91 2.70
C ILE A 346 9.90 19.41 3.94
N SER A 347 9.38 18.50 4.77
CA SER A 347 8.62 18.83 5.98
C SER A 347 9.41 19.54 7.07
N PHE A 348 10.73 19.41 7.07
CA PHE A 348 11.60 20.10 8.03
C PHE A 348 12.79 20.81 7.37
N LEU A 349 12.88 20.75 6.03
CA LEU A 349 13.92 21.40 5.23
C LEU A 349 14.10 22.90 5.53
N PRO A 350 13.05 23.74 5.69
CA PRO A 350 13.23 25.16 5.99
C PRO A 350 14.02 25.39 7.28
N PHE A 351 13.74 24.59 8.31
CA PHE A 351 14.36 24.74 9.61
C PHE A 351 15.83 24.27 9.58
N VAL A 352 16.09 23.15 8.89
CA VAL A 352 17.45 22.65 8.61
C VAL A 352 18.26 23.67 7.83
N ALA A 353 17.67 24.27 6.78
CA ALA A 353 18.32 25.27 5.96
C ALA A 353 18.64 26.54 6.77
N ILE A 354 17.73 26.99 7.65
CA ILE A 354 17.98 28.12 8.56
C ILE A 354 19.12 27.84 9.54
N LEU A 355 19.17 26.65 10.15
CA LEU A 355 20.25 26.26 11.05
C LEU A 355 21.59 26.15 10.33
N SER A 356 21.59 25.59 9.12
CA SER A 356 22.79 25.46 8.28
C SER A 356 23.31 26.84 7.85
N ALA A 357 22.43 27.72 7.38
CA ALA A 357 22.77 29.09 7.02
C ALA A 357 23.34 29.88 8.20
N TYR A 358 22.75 29.72 9.39
CA TYR A 358 23.26 30.33 10.62
C TYR A 358 24.68 29.85 10.94
N ALA A 359 24.95 28.54 10.84
CA ALA A 359 26.28 27.98 11.06
C ALA A 359 27.31 28.50 10.05
N ILE A 360 26.98 28.50 8.76
CA ILE A 360 27.85 29.02 7.69
C ILE A 360 28.21 30.48 7.95
N LEU A 361 27.21 31.33 8.25
CA LEU A 361 27.44 32.75 8.52
C LEU A 361 28.22 32.98 9.82
N HIS A 362 28.02 32.12 10.83
CA HIS A 362 28.78 32.19 12.06
C HIS A 362 30.27 31.87 11.84
N PHE A 363 30.59 30.79 11.11
CA PHE A 363 31.97 30.40 10.83
C PHE A 363 32.70 31.38 9.94
N THR A 364 32.01 31.96 8.96
CA THR A 364 32.59 32.93 8.02
C THR A 364 32.88 34.30 8.64
N ARG A 365 32.05 34.74 9.60
CA ARG A 365 32.27 36.00 10.31
C ARG A 365 33.28 35.86 11.45
N ASN A 366 33.42 34.67 12.02
CA ASN A 366 34.36 34.42 13.09
C ASN A 366 35.76 34.15 12.54
N GLN A 367 36.52 35.22 12.30
CA GLN A 367 37.89 35.17 11.74
C GLN A 367 38.86 34.27 12.53
N ARG A 368 38.55 33.96 13.80
CA ARG A 368 39.35 33.03 14.62
C ARG A 368 39.23 31.58 14.17
N ILE A 369 38.11 31.20 13.54
CA ILE A 369 37.84 29.82 13.10
C ILE A 369 38.32 29.64 11.66
N LEU A 370 38.06 30.62 10.79
CA LEU A 370 38.51 30.64 9.40
C LEU A 370 38.98 32.06 9.05
N PRO A 371 40.28 32.31 8.84
CA PRO A 371 40.78 33.59 8.34
C PRO A 371 40.43 33.71 6.85
N ALA A 372 39.14 33.91 6.53
CA ALA A 372 38.67 33.98 5.16
C ALA A 372 38.77 35.42 4.63
N PRO A 373 39.45 35.66 3.49
CA PRO A 373 39.50 36.97 2.85
C PRO A 373 38.12 37.37 2.27
N PRO A 374 37.90 38.67 1.98
CA PRO A 374 36.66 39.21 1.41
C PRO A 374 36.23 38.61 0.04
N LYS A 375 37.00 37.68 -0.53
CA LYS A 375 36.68 36.89 -1.72
C LYS A 375 35.79 35.66 -1.45
N PHE A 376 35.18 35.55 -0.26
CA PHE A 376 34.37 34.39 0.13
C PHE A 376 33.01 34.29 -0.59
N MET A 377 32.46 35.43 -1.03
CA MET A 377 31.15 35.42 -1.71
C MET A 377 31.18 34.73 -3.09
N PRO A 378 32.19 34.94 -3.95
CA PRO A 378 32.40 34.10 -5.14
C PRO A 378 32.47 32.60 -4.85
N LEU A 379 33.08 32.19 -3.74
CA LEU A 379 33.14 30.79 -3.34
C LEU A 379 31.76 30.24 -2.96
N LEU A 380 30.94 31.00 -2.20
CA LEU A 380 29.56 30.62 -1.91
C LEU A 380 28.70 30.51 -3.17
N VAL A 381 28.88 31.43 -4.13
CA VAL A 381 28.21 31.35 -5.44
C VAL A 381 28.68 30.12 -6.22
N THR A 382 29.98 29.81 -6.19
CA THR A 382 30.53 28.62 -6.86
C THR A 382 29.99 27.34 -6.24
N ILE A 383 29.98 27.24 -4.91
CA ILE A 383 29.39 26.12 -4.16
C ILE A 383 27.90 26.01 -4.46
N PHE A 384 27.18 27.12 -4.55
CA PHE A 384 25.77 27.16 -4.95
C PHE A 384 25.57 26.57 -6.36
N VAL A 385 26.38 27.00 -7.34
CA VAL A 385 26.33 26.49 -8.72
C VAL A 385 26.62 24.99 -8.73
N ILE A 386 27.65 24.54 -8.01
CA ILE A 386 27.99 23.12 -7.91
C ILE A 386 26.87 22.33 -7.25
N ALA A 387 26.27 22.83 -6.16
CA ALA A 387 25.17 22.17 -5.46
C ALA A 387 23.91 22.09 -6.35
N ALA A 388 23.59 23.15 -7.09
CA ALA A 388 22.49 23.17 -8.04
C ALA A 388 22.72 22.17 -9.20
N ILE A 389 23.93 22.15 -9.77
CA ILE A 389 24.31 21.19 -10.82
C ILE A 389 24.28 19.75 -10.28
N SER A 390 24.83 19.51 -9.09
CA SER A 390 24.85 18.19 -8.46
C SER A 390 23.43 17.72 -8.13
N GLY A 391 22.58 18.61 -7.64
CA GLY A 391 21.17 18.31 -7.37
C GLY A 391 20.38 18.04 -8.65
N ALA A 392 20.67 18.75 -9.74
CA ALA A 392 20.12 18.43 -11.06
C ALA A 392 20.62 17.07 -11.56
N ALA A 393 21.92 16.79 -11.41
CA ALA A 393 22.57 15.55 -11.82
C ALA A 393 22.03 14.31 -11.06
N LEU A 394 21.83 14.41 -9.75
CA LEU A 394 21.28 13.32 -8.93
C LEU A 394 19.81 13.00 -9.26
N ASN A 395 19.08 13.98 -9.79
CA ASN A 395 17.72 13.78 -10.26
C ASN A 395 17.67 13.29 -11.72
N VAL A 396 18.79 13.19 -12.44
CA VAL A 396 18.81 12.77 -13.86
C VAL A 396 18.01 11.50 -14.11
N PRO A 397 18.07 10.43 -13.29
CA PRO A 397 17.24 9.24 -13.54
C PRO A 397 15.73 9.53 -13.48
N LEU A 398 15.28 10.27 -12.47
CA LEU A 398 13.86 10.68 -12.34
C LEU A 398 13.44 11.63 -13.47
N VAL A 399 14.36 12.49 -13.87
CA VAL A 399 14.20 13.44 -14.96
C VAL A 399 14.15 12.70 -16.31
N MET A 400 14.98 11.68 -16.52
CA MET A 400 14.99 10.84 -17.72
C MET A 400 13.74 9.95 -17.81
N ASP A 401 13.29 9.36 -16.69
CA ASP A 401 12.01 8.65 -16.65
C ASP A 401 10.82 9.59 -16.97
N SER A 402 10.92 10.86 -16.58
CA SER A 402 9.94 11.88 -16.96
C SER A 402 10.10 12.37 -18.41
N ALA A 403 11.32 12.41 -18.95
CA ALA A 403 11.62 12.76 -20.34
C ALA A 403 11.05 11.73 -21.32
N ASN A 404 11.00 10.47 -20.89
CA ASN A 404 10.40 9.36 -21.63
C ASN A 404 8.87 9.41 -21.66
N TYR A 405 8.25 10.50 -21.21
CA TYR A 405 6.83 10.73 -21.39
C TYR A 405 6.45 10.66 -22.86
N ASN A 406 5.55 9.74 -23.19
CA ASN A 406 5.02 9.63 -24.53
C ASN A 406 3.87 10.64 -24.69
N PRO A 407 4.00 11.72 -25.49
CA PRO A 407 2.88 12.64 -25.75
C PRO A 407 1.69 11.93 -26.41
N GLY A 408 1.94 10.78 -27.07
CA GLY A 408 0.93 9.87 -27.57
C GLY A 408 0.09 9.21 -26.47
N PHE A 409 0.52 9.21 -25.20
CA PHE A 409 -0.22 8.61 -24.08
C PHE A 409 -1.57 9.30 -23.86
N LYS A 410 -1.59 10.64 -23.66
CA LYS A 410 -2.85 11.41 -23.51
C LYS A 410 -3.77 11.24 -24.73
N LYS A 411 -3.20 11.28 -25.94
CA LYS A 411 -3.96 11.08 -27.19
C LYS A 411 -4.51 9.66 -27.30
N GLY A 412 -3.72 8.66 -26.89
CA GLY A 412 -4.09 7.25 -26.86
C GLY A 412 -5.20 6.98 -25.85
N LEU A 413 -5.14 7.57 -24.66
CA LEU A 413 -6.21 7.53 -23.67
C LEU A 413 -7.50 8.11 -24.25
N ASN A 414 -7.46 9.33 -24.78
CA ASN A 414 -8.64 9.93 -25.40
C ASN A 414 -9.21 9.05 -26.52
N LYS A 415 -8.36 8.44 -27.36
CA LYS A 415 -8.81 7.53 -28.44
C LYS A 415 -9.44 6.25 -27.89
N ALA A 416 -8.82 5.62 -26.88
CA ALA A 416 -9.32 4.39 -26.28
C ALA A 416 -10.68 4.59 -25.61
N PHE A 417 -10.88 5.75 -24.96
CA PHE A 417 -12.12 6.07 -24.26
C PHE A 417 -13.14 6.87 -25.09
N ALA A 418 -12.85 7.25 -26.34
CA ALA A 418 -13.75 8.07 -27.16
C ALA A 418 -15.10 7.41 -27.47
N ASN A 419 -15.12 6.08 -27.52
CA ASN A 419 -16.31 5.30 -27.87
C ASN A 419 -17.14 4.88 -26.65
N LEU A 420 -16.66 5.15 -25.43
CA LEU A 420 -17.42 4.82 -24.22
C LEU A 420 -18.42 5.94 -23.91
N PRO A 421 -19.67 5.61 -23.49
CA PRO A 421 -20.66 6.62 -23.14
C PRO A 421 -20.14 7.59 -22.06
N PHE A 422 -20.50 8.86 -22.16
CA PHE A 422 -20.17 9.82 -21.11
C PHE A 422 -20.75 9.39 -19.76
N GLY A 423 -19.96 9.50 -18.69
CA GLY A 423 -20.35 9.04 -17.35
C GLY A 423 -20.14 7.54 -17.10
N THR A 424 -19.58 6.80 -18.06
CA THR A 424 -19.14 5.42 -17.84
C THR A 424 -18.17 5.34 -16.66
N LYS A 425 -18.40 4.38 -15.77
CA LYS A 425 -17.51 4.11 -14.65
C LYS A 425 -16.29 3.33 -15.13
N ILE A 426 -15.09 3.77 -14.76
CA ILE A 426 -13.83 3.14 -15.14
C ILE A 426 -13.15 2.57 -13.89
N ILE A 427 -12.93 1.26 -13.87
CA ILE A 427 -12.17 0.63 -12.78
C ILE A 427 -10.67 0.77 -13.09
N THR A 428 -9.88 1.22 -12.13
CA THR A 428 -8.45 1.49 -12.36
C THR A 428 -7.59 1.10 -11.17
N ASN A 429 -6.44 0.49 -11.43
CA ASN A 429 -5.42 0.24 -10.41
C ASN A 429 -4.33 1.32 -10.43
N THR A 430 -4.58 2.44 -11.11
CA THR A 430 -3.70 3.60 -11.17
C THR A 430 -4.49 4.91 -11.28
N PRO A 431 -4.11 5.99 -10.58
CA PRO A 431 -4.82 7.26 -10.62
C PRO A 431 -4.48 8.08 -11.87
N VAL A 432 -3.40 7.75 -12.58
CA VAL A 432 -2.83 8.59 -13.67
C VAL A 432 -3.87 8.96 -14.73
N PRO A 433 -4.71 8.03 -15.26
CA PRO A 433 -5.74 8.36 -16.23
C PRO A 433 -6.75 9.43 -15.75
N ALA A 434 -7.05 9.50 -14.45
CA ALA A 434 -7.99 10.47 -13.90
C ALA A 434 -7.50 11.92 -14.01
N ALA A 435 -6.18 12.14 -14.14
CA ALA A 435 -5.63 13.46 -14.41
C ALA A 435 -5.96 13.93 -15.83
N TYR A 436 -5.96 13.02 -16.80
CA TYR A 436 -6.08 13.31 -18.23
C TYR A 436 -7.51 13.25 -18.74
N LEU A 437 -8.36 12.42 -18.14
CA LEU A 437 -9.70 12.12 -18.61
C LEU A 437 -10.77 12.59 -17.63
N ASP A 438 -11.94 12.92 -18.16
CA ASP A 438 -13.13 13.29 -17.40
C ASP A 438 -14.12 12.12 -17.42
N TYR A 439 -13.78 11.07 -16.68
CA TYR A 439 -14.65 9.92 -16.37
C TYR A 439 -14.71 9.72 -14.86
N LEU A 440 -15.73 9.00 -14.38
CA LEU A 440 -15.76 8.51 -13.01
C LEU A 440 -14.81 7.32 -12.88
N PHE A 441 -13.74 7.48 -12.13
CA PHE A 441 -12.80 6.41 -11.83
C PHE A 441 -13.15 5.78 -10.49
N VAL A 442 -12.99 4.46 -10.39
CA VAL A 442 -13.01 3.76 -9.11
C VAL A 442 -11.67 3.10 -8.89
N PRO A 443 -10.87 3.63 -7.94
CA PRO A 443 -9.57 3.11 -7.66
C PRO A 443 -9.67 1.76 -6.94
N ASN A 444 -8.91 0.78 -7.40
CA ASN A 444 -8.69 -0.44 -6.65
C ASN A 444 -7.22 -0.87 -6.81
N TYR A 445 -6.41 -0.46 -5.82
CA TYR A 445 -4.95 -0.55 -5.86
C TYR A 445 -4.38 -1.78 -5.15
N TYR A 446 -5.18 -2.43 -4.31
CA TYR A 446 -4.65 -3.30 -3.25
C TYR A 446 -4.93 -4.78 -3.46
N SER A 447 -5.78 -5.16 -4.42
CA SER A 447 -6.12 -6.56 -4.65
C SER A 447 -6.47 -6.79 -6.12
N GLN A 448 -5.80 -7.77 -6.75
CA GLN A 448 -6.16 -8.26 -8.09
C GLN A 448 -7.61 -8.79 -8.10
N GLU A 449 -7.98 -9.58 -7.08
CA GLU A 449 -9.32 -10.12 -6.91
C GLU A 449 -10.36 -9.00 -6.78
N GLY A 450 -10.17 -8.07 -5.84
CA GLY A 450 -11.09 -6.94 -5.70
C GLY A 450 -11.18 -6.10 -6.98
N TYR A 451 -10.06 -5.95 -7.70
CA TYR A 451 -9.99 -5.19 -8.94
C TYR A 451 -10.77 -5.87 -10.07
N TYR A 452 -10.62 -7.19 -10.23
CA TYR A 452 -11.43 -8.00 -11.16
C TYR A 452 -12.91 -7.93 -10.79
N GLN A 453 -13.25 -8.18 -9.53
CA GLN A 453 -14.63 -8.16 -9.03
C GLN A 453 -15.32 -6.82 -9.29
N ALA A 454 -14.64 -5.72 -8.96
CA ALA A 454 -15.16 -4.37 -9.16
C ALA A 454 -15.51 -4.11 -10.62
N PHE A 455 -14.80 -4.72 -11.57
CA PHE A 455 -15.13 -4.60 -12.98
C PHE A 455 -16.15 -5.63 -13.44
N ALA A 456 -15.97 -6.91 -13.12
CA ALA A 456 -16.85 -7.99 -13.56
C ALA A 456 -18.30 -7.79 -13.10
N THR A 457 -18.51 -7.46 -11.83
CA THR A 457 -19.84 -7.39 -11.21
C THR A 457 -20.56 -6.06 -11.44
N ASP A 458 -19.82 -4.97 -11.66
CA ASP A 458 -20.43 -3.66 -11.83
C ASP A 458 -20.94 -3.47 -13.27
N GLN A 459 -22.26 -3.52 -13.44
CA GLN A 459 -22.91 -3.33 -14.73
C GLN A 459 -22.71 -1.91 -15.31
N LYS A 460 -22.39 -0.91 -14.47
CA LYS A 460 -22.10 0.46 -14.91
C LYS A 460 -20.63 0.65 -15.30
N ALA A 461 -19.77 -0.33 -15.01
CA ALA A 461 -18.37 -0.29 -15.41
C ALA A 461 -18.21 -0.72 -16.87
N GLY A 462 -17.92 0.25 -17.75
CA GLY A 462 -17.74 0.01 -19.19
C GLY A 462 -16.28 -0.04 -19.63
N GLY A 463 -15.34 0.35 -18.77
CA GLY A 463 -13.91 0.22 -19.04
C GLY A 463 -13.08 -0.10 -17.80
N LEU A 464 -11.91 -0.68 -18.05
CA LEU A 464 -10.93 -1.07 -17.03
C LEU A 464 -9.53 -0.64 -17.48
N VAL A 465 -8.75 -0.02 -16.60
CA VAL A 465 -7.35 0.39 -16.85
C VAL A 465 -6.41 -0.34 -15.90
N TYR A 466 -5.61 -1.24 -16.44
CA TYR A 466 -4.68 -2.07 -15.70
C TYR A 466 -3.23 -1.73 -16.05
N ILE A 467 -2.39 -1.64 -15.02
CA ILE A 467 -0.93 -1.60 -15.11
C ILE A 467 -0.37 -2.66 -14.16
N SER A 468 0.58 -3.49 -14.63
CA SER A 468 1.20 -4.53 -13.80
C SER A 468 1.84 -3.94 -12.54
N ALA A 469 2.66 -2.91 -12.69
CA ALA A 469 3.27 -2.20 -11.56
C ALA A 469 2.30 -1.42 -10.64
N GLY A 470 0.98 -1.46 -10.89
CA GLY A 470 -0.01 -0.78 -10.07
C GLY A 470 -0.36 -1.53 -8.79
N ILE A 471 -0.18 -2.85 -8.76
CA ILE A 471 -0.47 -3.69 -7.61
C ILE A 471 0.84 -3.90 -6.86
N THR A 472 0.85 -3.46 -5.60
CA THR A 472 2.11 -3.41 -4.85
C THR A 472 2.43 -4.79 -4.30
N CYS A 473 3.26 -5.55 -5.00
CA CYS A 473 3.84 -6.76 -4.47
C CYS A 473 4.85 -6.42 -3.36
N PHE A 474 4.81 -7.17 -2.26
CA PHE A 474 5.87 -7.08 -1.25
C PHE A 474 7.19 -7.52 -1.88
N ARG A 475 8.30 -6.79 -1.63
CA ARG A 475 9.60 -6.89 -2.35
C ARG A 475 10.32 -8.26 -2.32
N LYS A 476 9.67 -9.32 -1.84
CA LYS A 476 10.19 -10.69 -1.80
C LYS A 476 9.19 -11.75 -2.26
N ASP A 477 7.99 -11.33 -2.64
CA ASP A 477 6.95 -12.25 -3.08
C ASP A 477 7.08 -12.45 -4.59
N ILE A 478 7.93 -13.42 -4.98
CA ILE A 478 8.14 -13.83 -6.38
C ILE A 478 6.81 -14.33 -6.97
N ASP A 479 5.99 -15.00 -6.16
CA ASP A 479 4.65 -15.45 -6.56
C ASP A 479 3.79 -14.25 -6.93
N CYS A 480 3.83 -13.16 -6.18
CA CYS A 480 3.10 -11.93 -6.53
C CYS A 480 3.52 -11.35 -7.90
N GLN A 481 4.81 -11.37 -8.27
CA GLN A 481 5.21 -10.89 -9.61
C GLN A 481 4.69 -11.81 -10.73
N ASN A 482 4.77 -13.13 -10.53
CA ASN A 482 4.20 -14.09 -11.48
C ASN A 482 2.67 -13.92 -11.59
N THR A 483 2.00 -13.58 -10.49
CA THR A 483 0.55 -13.34 -10.50
C THR A 483 0.15 -12.14 -11.35
N ASP A 484 0.98 -11.10 -11.54
CA ASP A 484 0.60 -9.96 -12.38
C ASP A 484 0.49 -10.33 -13.87
N ASP A 485 1.43 -11.14 -14.37
CA ASP A 485 1.36 -11.64 -15.75
C ASP A 485 0.18 -12.60 -15.93
N GLU A 486 -0.03 -13.50 -14.96
CA GLU A 486 -1.19 -14.40 -14.93
C GLU A 486 -2.51 -13.63 -14.87
N PHE A 487 -2.57 -12.59 -14.05
CA PHE A 487 -3.75 -11.76 -13.89
C PHE A 487 -4.03 -10.94 -15.16
N LEU A 488 -3.00 -10.41 -15.81
CA LEU A 488 -3.15 -9.81 -17.13
C LEU A 488 -3.71 -10.83 -18.14
N GLN A 489 -3.26 -12.09 -18.10
CA GLN A 489 -3.84 -13.14 -18.95
C GLN A 489 -5.33 -13.34 -18.65
N ILE A 490 -5.72 -13.37 -17.38
CA ILE A 490 -7.13 -13.48 -16.99
C ILE A 490 -7.94 -12.31 -17.57
N LEU A 491 -7.42 -11.08 -17.50
CA LEU A 491 -8.09 -9.92 -18.10
C LEU A 491 -8.21 -10.03 -19.62
N LEU A 492 -7.14 -10.43 -20.32
CA LEU A 492 -7.13 -10.66 -21.77
C LEU A 492 -8.11 -11.74 -22.22
N GLN A 493 -8.36 -12.72 -21.36
CA GLN A 493 -9.28 -13.83 -21.63
C GLN A 493 -10.74 -13.46 -21.44
N ARG A 494 -11.01 -12.56 -20.49
CA ARG A 494 -12.39 -12.26 -20.06
C ARG A 494 -12.93 -10.98 -20.64
N PHE A 495 -12.05 -10.07 -21.01
CA PHE A 495 -12.42 -8.74 -21.44
C PHE A 495 -11.76 -8.39 -22.77
N ASN A 496 -12.40 -7.47 -23.49
CA ASN A 496 -11.93 -7.00 -24.76
C ASN A 496 -10.80 -5.99 -24.56
N LEU A 497 -9.54 -6.32 -24.88
CA LEU A 497 -8.43 -5.35 -24.87
C LEU A 497 -8.60 -4.40 -26.06
N ILE A 498 -8.93 -3.15 -25.77
CA ILE A 498 -9.18 -2.14 -26.82
C ILE A 498 -7.96 -1.25 -27.09
N ALA A 499 -7.02 -1.16 -26.14
CA ALA A 499 -5.80 -0.40 -26.31
C ALA A 499 -4.69 -0.88 -25.37
N VAL A 500 -3.46 -0.81 -25.87
CA VAL A 500 -2.24 -0.87 -25.06
C VAL A 500 -1.47 0.41 -25.30
N LEU A 501 -1.27 1.18 -24.23
CA LEU A 501 -0.55 2.45 -24.24
C LEU A 501 0.72 2.31 -23.39
N SER A 502 1.66 3.23 -23.56
CA SER A 502 2.85 3.28 -22.70
C SER A 502 3.05 4.69 -22.17
N ASP A 503 3.31 4.79 -20.87
CA ASP A 503 3.83 6.00 -20.22
C ASP A 503 5.23 5.72 -19.68
N GLY A 504 6.26 6.13 -20.44
CA GLY A 504 7.62 5.63 -20.26
C GLY A 504 7.71 4.15 -20.60
N GLU A 505 8.30 3.37 -19.72
CA GLU A 505 8.46 1.91 -19.85
C GLU A 505 7.25 1.11 -19.31
N ARG A 506 6.22 1.81 -18.83
CA ARG A 506 5.08 1.16 -18.16
C ARG A 506 3.92 0.98 -19.13
N PRO A 507 3.54 -0.27 -19.46
CA PRO A 507 2.36 -0.52 -20.29
C PRO A 507 1.07 -0.32 -19.50
N TYR A 508 0.09 0.28 -20.16
CA TYR A 508 -1.28 0.47 -19.70
C TYR A 508 -2.19 -0.34 -20.62
N TYR A 509 -2.87 -1.33 -20.03
CA TYR A 509 -3.82 -2.19 -20.72
C TYR A 509 -5.23 -1.67 -20.45
N ILE A 510 -5.95 -1.36 -21.52
CA ILE A 510 -7.30 -0.80 -21.43
C ILE A 510 -8.28 -1.83 -21.99
N PHE A 511 -9.18 -2.25 -21.13
CA PHE A 511 -10.18 -3.27 -21.42
C PHE A 511 -11.59 -2.67 -21.44
N SER A 512 -12.50 -3.32 -22.18
CA SER A 512 -13.92 -3.05 -22.17
C SER A 512 -14.73 -4.34 -22.10
N LYS A 513 -15.97 -4.23 -21.58
CA LYS A 513 -16.99 -5.29 -21.70
C LYS A 513 -17.68 -5.29 -23.07
N ASP A 514 -17.54 -4.20 -23.83
CA ASP A 514 -18.17 -4.07 -25.14
C ASP A 514 -17.34 -4.82 -26.19
N GLU A 515 -17.83 -6.00 -26.59
CA GLU A 515 -17.23 -6.84 -27.62
C GLU A 515 -17.36 -6.24 -29.04
N THR A 516 -18.20 -5.22 -29.23
CA THR A 516 -18.33 -4.55 -30.54
C THR A 516 -17.15 -3.63 -30.85
N LEU A 517 -16.35 -3.27 -29.83
CA LEU A 517 -15.16 -2.47 -30.01
C LEU A 517 -14.02 -3.31 -30.63
N PRO A 518 -13.18 -2.73 -31.51
CA PRO A 518 -12.06 -3.45 -32.11
C PRO A 518 -11.12 -4.04 -31.05
N SER A 519 -10.99 -5.37 -31.05
CA SER A 519 -10.10 -6.07 -30.12
C SER A 519 -8.66 -6.08 -30.61
N LEU A 520 -7.74 -5.84 -29.69
CA LEU A 520 -6.31 -6.08 -29.87
C LEU A 520 -5.87 -7.43 -29.29
N ASN A 521 -6.80 -8.22 -28.73
CA ASN A 521 -6.51 -9.50 -28.09
C ASN A 521 -5.66 -10.38 -29.02
N ASP A 522 -6.08 -10.58 -30.27
CA ASP A 522 -5.40 -11.48 -31.23
C ASP A 522 -3.91 -11.14 -31.46
N LYS A 523 -3.54 -9.86 -31.43
CA LYS A 523 -2.14 -9.41 -31.63
C LYS A 523 -1.27 -9.70 -30.42
N TYR A 524 -1.82 -9.54 -29.21
CA TYR A 524 -1.09 -9.78 -27.95
C TYR A 524 -1.16 -11.24 -27.50
N LEU A 525 -2.12 -11.99 -28.04
CA LEU A 525 -2.26 -13.40 -27.78
C LEU A 525 -1.28 -14.23 -28.59
N LEU A 526 -0.74 -13.89 -29.77
CA LEU A 526 0.07 -14.85 -30.54
C LEU A 526 1.28 -15.48 -29.78
N ASP A 527 2.02 -14.71 -28.96
CA ASP A 527 3.10 -15.24 -28.10
C ASP A 527 2.58 -15.84 -26.76
N ARG A 528 1.28 -15.69 -26.46
CA ARG A 528 0.60 -16.13 -25.23
C ARG A 528 -0.71 -16.90 -25.52
N ALA A 529 -0.88 -17.42 -26.74
CA ALA A 529 -2.17 -17.84 -27.31
C ALA A 529 -2.61 -19.17 -26.74
N VAL A 530 -1.66 -19.81 -26.09
CA VAL A 530 -1.66 -21.19 -25.69
C VAL A 530 -1.23 -21.13 -24.25
N THR A 531 -2.19 -21.36 -23.37
CA THR A 531 -1.92 -21.43 -21.94
C THR A 531 -2.12 -22.86 -21.50
N LEU A 532 -1.18 -23.38 -20.74
CA LEU A 532 -1.42 -24.58 -19.95
C LEU A 532 -2.57 -24.29 -19.00
N SER A 533 -3.71 -24.98 -19.17
CA SER A 533 -4.79 -24.89 -18.21
C SER A 533 -4.29 -25.49 -16.92
N ARG A 534 -4.28 -24.68 -15.85
CA ARG A 534 -4.02 -25.17 -14.51
C ARG A 534 -5.14 -26.04 -13.95
N ILE A 535 -6.23 -26.24 -14.68
CA ILE A 535 -7.36 -27.05 -14.27
C ILE A 535 -7.33 -28.36 -15.06
N PRO A 536 -7.36 -29.52 -14.40
CA PRO A 536 -7.31 -30.80 -15.10
C PRO A 536 -8.64 -31.10 -15.79
N TYR A 537 -8.59 -32.03 -16.75
CA TYR A 537 -9.75 -32.65 -17.39
C TYR A 537 -10.78 -31.67 -18.00
N GLY A 538 -10.37 -30.47 -18.42
CA GLY A 538 -11.27 -29.47 -19.01
C GLY A 538 -12.27 -28.85 -18.03
N GLY A 539 -12.02 -28.93 -16.73
CA GLY A 539 -12.81 -28.23 -15.72
C GLY A 539 -12.68 -26.70 -15.80
N ASN A 540 -13.56 -25.99 -15.10
CA ASN A 540 -13.56 -24.52 -15.06
C ASN A 540 -12.74 -23.95 -13.88
N SER A 541 -12.56 -24.71 -12.81
CA SER A 541 -11.85 -24.30 -11.61
C SER A 541 -11.37 -25.53 -10.82
N ILE A 542 -10.47 -25.33 -9.86
CA ILE A 542 -10.16 -26.33 -8.82
C ILE A 542 -10.73 -25.83 -7.50
N ILE A 543 -11.46 -26.67 -6.78
CA ILE A 543 -11.94 -26.38 -5.42
C ILE A 543 -11.32 -27.38 -4.45
N VAL A 544 -10.75 -26.86 -3.36
CA VAL A 544 -10.32 -27.68 -2.23
C VAL A 544 -11.27 -27.46 -1.08
N LEU A 545 -11.88 -28.54 -0.60
CA LEU A 545 -12.66 -28.54 0.63
C LEU A 545 -11.75 -28.93 1.80
N ARG A 546 -11.70 -28.10 2.83
CA ARG A 546 -10.91 -28.35 4.05
C ARG A 546 -11.81 -28.23 5.28
N MET A 547 -11.95 -29.33 6.03
CA MET A 547 -12.60 -29.29 7.34
C MET A 547 -11.57 -29.11 8.44
N ASP A 548 -11.59 -27.93 9.06
CA ASP A 548 -10.77 -27.58 10.20
C ASP A 548 -11.35 -28.14 11.51
N ASN A 549 -10.45 -28.51 12.42
CA ASN A 549 -10.77 -29.09 13.72
C ASN A 549 -11.59 -30.40 13.56
N ALA A 550 -11.24 -31.21 12.56
CA ALA A 550 -11.79 -32.54 12.44
C ALA A 550 -11.42 -33.36 13.69
N ALA A 551 -12.31 -34.23 14.14
CA ALA A 551 -12.20 -35.04 15.37
C ALA A 551 -12.20 -34.28 16.71
N GLY A 552 -12.53 -32.98 16.77
CA GLY A 552 -12.53 -32.23 18.03
C GLY A 552 -13.50 -32.77 19.10
N VAL A 553 -13.00 -33.04 20.33
CA VAL A 553 -13.81 -33.69 21.40
C VAL A 553 -14.12 -32.73 22.55
N TYR A 554 -13.18 -31.90 23.01
CA TYR A 554 -13.42 -30.98 24.13
C TYR A 554 -12.46 -29.78 24.09
N ARG A 555 -12.93 -28.61 24.56
CA ARG A 555 -12.08 -27.42 24.71
C ARG A 555 -12.36 -26.72 26.04
N GLU A 556 -11.29 -26.29 26.73
CA GLU A 556 -11.35 -25.56 28.01
C GLU A 556 -12.12 -24.23 27.92
N ASP A 557 -12.28 -23.65 26.73
CA ASP A 557 -13.02 -22.41 26.49
C ASP A 557 -14.55 -22.59 26.40
N GLY A 558 -15.05 -23.82 26.58
CA GLY A 558 -16.48 -24.13 26.53
C GLY A 558 -17.10 -24.07 25.12
N LYS A 559 -16.28 -23.96 24.06
CA LYS A 559 -16.73 -23.93 22.65
C LYS A 559 -16.57 -25.26 21.91
N GLY A 560 -16.03 -26.29 22.56
CA GLY A 560 -15.95 -27.63 21.99
C GLY A 560 -17.30 -28.35 22.12
N ASN A 561 -17.98 -28.61 21.00
CA ASN A 561 -18.98 -29.66 20.96
C ASN A 561 -18.27 -31.01 20.84
N ILE A 562 -18.76 -32.00 21.58
CA ILE A 562 -18.28 -33.37 21.52
C ILE A 562 -18.42 -33.87 20.09
N TRP A 563 -17.35 -34.42 19.51
CA TRP A 563 -17.40 -35.17 18.26
C TRP A 563 -18.61 -36.10 18.23
N LYS A 564 -19.55 -35.85 17.31
CA LYS A 564 -20.70 -36.72 17.07
C LYS A 564 -20.44 -37.51 15.80
N ALA A 565 -20.18 -38.81 15.97
CA ALA A 565 -19.99 -39.76 14.87
C ALA A 565 -21.10 -39.68 13.81
N GLU A 566 -22.36 -39.51 14.24
CA GLU A 566 -23.51 -39.34 13.34
C GLU A 566 -23.42 -38.06 12.50
N SER A 567 -23.11 -36.92 13.13
CA SER A 567 -22.93 -35.66 12.42
C SER A 567 -21.85 -35.79 11.37
N PHE A 568 -20.67 -36.34 11.75
CA PHE A 568 -19.55 -36.57 10.84
C PHE A 568 -19.90 -37.51 9.68
N SER A 569 -20.59 -38.61 9.97
CA SER A 569 -21.04 -39.56 8.95
C SER A 569 -21.97 -38.89 7.94
N ARG A 570 -22.89 -38.02 8.41
CA ARG A 570 -23.76 -37.23 7.54
C ARG A 570 -22.97 -36.32 6.61
N ILE A 571 -21.91 -35.66 7.08
CA ILE A 571 -21.05 -34.80 6.25
C ILE A 571 -20.50 -35.58 5.06
N LEU A 572 -19.88 -36.72 5.36
CA LEU A 572 -19.17 -37.50 4.36
C LEU A 572 -20.15 -38.13 3.36
N ASN A 573 -21.32 -38.56 3.83
CA ASN A 573 -22.37 -39.08 2.97
C ASN A 573 -22.95 -37.98 2.04
N ASP A 574 -23.26 -36.80 2.57
CA ASP A 574 -23.86 -35.70 1.80
C ASP A 574 -22.87 -35.08 0.81
N LEU A 575 -21.57 -35.09 1.11
CA LEU A 575 -20.54 -34.69 0.14
C LEU A 575 -20.35 -35.71 -0.99
N ASN A 576 -20.98 -36.89 -0.93
CA ASN A 576 -21.09 -37.86 -2.03
C ASN A 576 -19.77 -38.11 -2.78
N SER A 577 -18.76 -38.62 -2.06
CA SER A 577 -17.41 -38.90 -2.58
C SER A 577 -16.61 -37.69 -3.09
N THR A 578 -16.99 -36.46 -2.74
CA THR A 578 -16.18 -35.28 -3.06
C THR A 578 -14.86 -35.33 -2.27
N PRO A 579 -13.70 -35.18 -2.93
CA PRO A 579 -12.41 -35.15 -2.24
C PRO A 579 -12.38 -34.09 -1.13
N LEU A 580 -11.82 -34.46 0.02
CA LEU A 580 -11.87 -33.65 1.24
C LEU A 580 -10.54 -33.70 1.98
N THR A 581 -10.13 -32.59 2.57
CA THR A 581 -9.02 -32.58 3.54
C THR A 581 -9.56 -32.47 4.96
N LEU A 582 -9.19 -33.39 5.84
CA LEU A 582 -9.49 -33.31 7.27
C LEU A 582 -8.26 -32.77 8.01
N SER A 583 -8.40 -31.60 8.61
CA SER A 583 -7.37 -30.99 9.43
C SER A 583 -7.61 -31.34 10.90
N ILE A 584 -6.83 -32.29 11.40
CA ILE A 584 -7.03 -32.98 12.68
C ILE A 584 -6.24 -32.31 13.79
N ILE A 585 -6.84 -32.10 14.96
CA ILE A 585 -6.12 -31.73 16.18
C ILE A 585 -5.62 -33.03 16.84
N PRO A 586 -4.30 -33.27 16.89
CA PRO A 586 -3.77 -34.56 17.37
C PRO A 586 -4.18 -34.93 18.79
N ALA A 587 -4.20 -33.98 19.73
CA ALA A 587 -4.59 -34.24 21.11
C ALA A 587 -6.03 -34.77 21.23
N ASP A 588 -6.94 -34.29 20.37
CA ASP A 588 -8.34 -34.74 20.36
C ASP A 588 -8.48 -36.21 19.89
N LEU A 589 -7.56 -36.72 19.05
CA LEU A 589 -7.56 -38.14 18.65
C LEU A 589 -7.33 -39.09 19.83
N LEU A 590 -6.62 -38.63 20.87
CA LEU A 590 -6.37 -39.44 22.07
C LEU A 590 -7.64 -39.63 22.91
N GLU A 591 -8.59 -38.70 22.80
CA GLU A 591 -9.85 -38.71 23.53
C GLU A 591 -10.97 -39.48 22.81
N LEU A 592 -10.76 -39.84 21.52
CA LEU A 592 -11.72 -40.65 20.78
C LEU A 592 -11.71 -42.10 21.27
N ASN A 593 -12.90 -42.65 21.51
CA ASN A 593 -13.04 -44.08 21.76
C ASN A 593 -12.75 -44.89 20.47
N ASN A 594 -12.47 -46.19 20.64
CA ASN A 594 -12.13 -47.08 19.53
C ASN A 594 -13.20 -47.11 18.42
N SER A 595 -14.49 -47.05 18.78
CA SER A 595 -15.56 -47.04 17.77
C SER A 595 -15.53 -45.80 16.89
N SER A 596 -15.25 -44.63 17.46
CA SER A 596 -15.10 -43.37 16.70
C SER A 596 -13.83 -43.37 15.85
N LEU A 597 -12.72 -43.92 16.37
CA LEU A 597 -11.48 -44.08 15.62
C LEU A 597 -11.63 -45.04 14.45
N ASP A 598 -12.28 -46.19 14.66
CA ASP A 598 -12.52 -47.18 13.60
C ASP A 598 -13.46 -46.63 12.53
N LEU A 599 -14.47 -45.85 12.92
CA LEU A 599 -15.33 -45.14 11.97
C LEU A 599 -14.52 -44.13 11.13
N LEU A 600 -13.67 -43.31 11.78
CA LEU A 600 -12.82 -42.33 11.10
C LEU A 600 -11.86 -43.03 10.12
N ARG A 601 -11.16 -44.09 10.55
CA ARG A 601 -10.30 -44.92 9.70
C ARG A 601 -11.05 -45.51 8.51
N SER A 602 -12.25 -46.06 8.76
CA SER A 602 -13.10 -46.62 7.72
C SER A 602 -13.41 -45.57 6.65
N TYR A 603 -13.79 -44.35 7.06
CA TYR A 603 -14.06 -43.26 6.13
C TYR A 603 -12.83 -42.85 5.32
N ILE A 604 -11.68 -42.67 5.99
CA ILE A 604 -10.43 -42.32 5.31
C ILE A 604 -10.04 -43.38 4.28
N SER A 605 -10.23 -44.67 4.58
CA SER A 605 -9.88 -45.76 3.66
C SER A 605 -10.86 -45.94 2.50
N THR A 606 -12.09 -45.44 2.61
CA THR A 606 -13.18 -45.66 1.63
C THR A 606 -13.47 -44.43 0.76
N HIS A 607 -12.96 -43.26 1.15
CA HIS A 607 -13.19 -41.99 0.48
C HIS A 607 -11.87 -41.32 0.15
N ASP A 608 -11.91 -40.34 -0.76
CA ASP A 608 -10.73 -39.58 -1.18
C ASP A 608 -10.39 -38.47 -0.17
N ILE A 609 -9.90 -38.89 1.00
CA ILE A 609 -9.65 -38.02 2.15
C ILE A 609 -8.14 -37.87 2.40
N ALA A 610 -7.65 -36.63 2.36
CA ALA A 610 -6.31 -36.29 2.85
C ALA A 610 -6.34 -35.88 4.33
N ILE A 611 -5.27 -36.17 5.06
CA ILE A 611 -5.11 -35.79 6.47
C ILE A 611 -4.06 -34.67 6.59
N ALA A 612 -4.47 -33.56 7.20
CA ALA A 612 -3.58 -32.49 7.61
C ALA A 612 -3.51 -32.42 9.14
N GLN A 613 -2.38 -31.99 9.68
CA GLN A 613 -2.25 -31.69 11.12
C GLN A 613 -2.66 -30.24 11.40
N ASN A 614 -3.52 -30.05 12.40
CA ASN A 614 -3.99 -28.75 12.86
C ASN A 614 -3.42 -28.40 14.23
N GLY A 615 -2.13 -28.06 14.26
CA GLY A 615 -1.40 -27.86 15.51
C GLY A 615 -1.22 -29.14 16.33
N PHE A 616 -1.25 -29.05 17.66
CA PHE A 616 -1.14 -30.19 18.56
C PHE A 616 -2.38 -30.33 19.43
N SER A 617 -2.66 -29.31 20.23
CA SER A 617 -3.77 -29.25 21.21
C SER A 617 -4.68 -28.04 20.98
N TYR A 618 -4.31 -27.14 20.06
CA TYR A 618 -5.00 -25.87 19.83
C TYR A 618 -5.01 -24.97 21.07
N HIS A 619 -3.99 -25.08 21.93
CA HIS A 619 -3.81 -24.21 23.09
C HIS A 619 -3.24 -22.85 22.66
N ASP A 620 -3.86 -21.74 23.08
CA ASP A 620 -3.33 -20.39 22.82
C ASP A 620 -2.29 -20.02 23.89
N TYR A 621 -1.01 -20.14 23.55
CA TYR A 621 0.11 -19.75 24.42
C TYR A 621 0.35 -18.23 24.43
N GLY A 622 -0.54 -17.44 23.82
CA GLY A 622 -0.45 -15.99 23.67
C GLY A 622 -0.38 -15.57 22.20
N LEU A 623 -0.74 -14.31 21.93
CA LEU A 623 -0.83 -13.73 20.57
C LEU A 623 -1.91 -14.36 19.66
N GLY A 624 -2.80 -15.20 20.18
CA GLY A 624 -3.76 -15.92 19.36
C GLY A 624 -3.06 -16.96 18.50
N SER A 625 -2.14 -17.74 19.07
CA SER A 625 -1.40 -18.80 18.37
C SER A 625 -0.98 -19.91 19.31
N GLU A 626 -0.93 -21.15 18.79
CA GLU A 626 -0.30 -22.26 19.51
C GLU A 626 1.23 -22.25 19.37
N PHE A 627 1.77 -21.58 18.34
CA PHE A 627 3.18 -21.66 17.99
C PHE A 627 3.89 -20.30 17.97
N ALA A 628 3.29 -19.28 17.35
CA ALA A 628 3.94 -18.00 17.11
C ALA A 628 4.45 -17.36 18.41
N GLY A 629 5.74 -17.03 18.45
CA GLY A 629 6.39 -16.42 19.62
C GLY A 629 7.01 -17.43 20.59
N ARG A 630 6.76 -18.74 20.43
CA ARG A 630 7.45 -19.79 21.20
C ARG A 630 8.83 -20.10 20.59
N ASP A 631 9.71 -20.69 21.38
CA ASP A 631 11.01 -21.12 20.87
C ASP A 631 10.89 -22.33 19.93
N TYR A 632 11.90 -22.51 19.06
CA TYR A 632 11.92 -23.56 18.06
C TYR A 632 11.78 -24.97 18.63
N ALA A 633 12.43 -25.29 19.76
CA ALA A 633 12.42 -26.64 20.29
C ALA A 633 11.02 -27.01 20.82
N SER A 634 10.35 -26.08 21.50
CA SER A 634 8.98 -26.25 21.94
C SER A 634 8.02 -26.46 20.78
N GLN A 635 8.08 -25.62 19.74
CA GLN A 635 7.21 -25.78 18.57
C GLN A 635 7.48 -27.09 17.83
N TRP A 636 8.75 -27.46 17.67
CA TRP A 636 9.17 -28.68 16.99
C TRP A 636 8.66 -29.93 17.70
N ASN A 637 8.83 -30.01 19.02
CA ASN A 637 8.37 -31.15 19.82
C ASN A 637 6.85 -31.34 19.71
N ASP A 638 6.07 -30.25 19.83
CA ASP A 638 4.60 -30.34 19.75
C ASP A 638 4.14 -30.77 18.36
N ILE A 639 4.77 -30.26 17.31
CA ILE A 639 4.46 -30.65 15.92
C ILE A 639 4.81 -32.13 15.70
N GLU A 640 6.00 -32.57 16.11
CA GLU A 640 6.44 -33.97 16.00
C GLU A 640 5.52 -34.91 16.78
N GLN A 641 5.20 -34.57 18.03
CA GLN A 641 4.31 -35.35 18.86
C GLN A 641 2.94 -35.49 18.21
N GLY A 642 2.39 -34.38 17.70
CA GLY A 642 1.12 -34.38 16.98
C GLY A 642 1.15 -35.27 15.74
N ARG A 643 2.23 -35.23 14.96
CA ARG A 643 2.45 -36.07 13.79
C ARG A 643 2.46 -37.55 14.17
N ASN A 644 3.22 -37.91 15.19
CA ASN A 644 3.36 -39.29 15.67
C ASN A 644 2.02 -39.84 16.18
N ILE A 645 1.17 -39.01 16.80
CA ILE A 645 -0.17 -39.41 17.22
C ILE A 645 -1.06 -39.70 16.00
N ILE A 646 -1.03 -38.84 14.98
CA ILE A 646 -1.81 -39.07 13.74
C ILE A 646 -1.34 -40.37 13.07
N GLU A 647 -0.03 -40.60 13.00
CA GLU A 647 0.55 -41.83 12.44
C GLU A 647 0.14 -43.08 13.24
N ASP A 648 0.27 -43.06 14.57
CA ASP A 648 -0.13 -44.17 15.45
C ASP A 648 -1.64 -44.47 15.37
N LYS A 649 -2.47 -43.42 15.39
CA LYS A 649 -3.93 -43.58 15.45
C LYS A 649 -4.55 -43.84 14.10
N LEU A 650 -4.06 -43.26 13.01
CA LEU A 650 -4.69 -43.37 11.70
C LEU A 650 -3.87 -44.19 10.70
N GLY A 651 -2.62 -44.52 11.00
CA GLY A 651 -1.71 -45.21 10.07
C GLY A 651 -1.26 -44.33 8.90
N ILE A 652 -1.35 -43.00 9.06
CA ILE A 652 -1.10 -42.02 8.01
C ILE A 652 -0.11 -40.97 8.51
N VAL A 653 0.90 -40.68 7.71
CA VAL A 653 1.84 -39.58 7.96
C VAL A 653 1.30 -38.32 7.26
N PRO A 654 0.90 -37.26 8.00
CA PRO A 654 0.36 -36.07 7.37
C PRO A 654 1.45 -35.32 6.58
N LEU A 655 1.14 -34.95 5.34
CA LEU A 655 2.01 -34.13 4.48
C LEU A 655 1.74 -32.62 4.62
N ALA A 656 0.53 -32.29 5.08
CA ALA A 656 0.02 -30.94 5.23
C ALA A 656 -0.12 -30.51 6.68
N PHE A 657 0.16 -29.22 6.91
CA PHE A 657 -0.03 -28.57 8.20
C PHE A 657 -0.91 -27.33 8.06
N VAL A 658 -1.85 -27.17 8.99
CA VAL A 658 -2.70 -26.00 9.15
C VAL A 658 -2.40 -25.38 10.51
N PRO A 659 -1.95 -24.12 10.58
CA PRO A 659 -1.68 -23.47 11.85
C PRO A 659 -3.00 -23.13 12.58
N PRO A 660 -3.14 -23.50 13.87
CA PRO A 660 -4.23 -23.01 14.70
C PRO A 660 -4.30 -21.50 14.68
N TYR A 661 -5.51 -20.96 14.68
CA TYR A 661 -5.77 -19.52 14.61
C TYR A 661 -5.17 -18.81 13.39
N SER A 662 -4.74 -19.59 12.38
CA SER A 662 -4.11 -19.08 11.17
C SER A 662 -2.84 -18.26 11.46
N SER A 663 -2.12 -18.64 12.51
CA SER A 663 -0.98 -17.88 13.05
C SER A 663 0.23 -18.79 13.28
N SER A 664 1.35 -18.47 12.65
CA SER A 664 2.63 -19.15 12.83
C SER A 664 3.79 -18.17 12.83
N ASP A 665 5.03 -18.65 12.96
CA ASP A 665 6.24 -17.86 12.76
C ASP A 665 7.34 -18.63 12.00
N LYS A 666 8.52 -18.04 11.87
CA LYS A 666 9.67 -18.66 11.20
C LYS A 666 10.12 -19.97 11.85
N ASN A 667 9.99 -20.10 13.17
CA ASN A 667 10.35 -21.34 13.86
C ASN A 667 9.33 -22.43 13.52
N THR A 668 8.06 -22.09 13.36
CA THR A 668 7.02 -23.04 12.95
C THR A 668 7.37 -23.65 11.60
N LEU A 669 7.65 -22.81 10.59
CA LEU A 669 7.98 -23.30 9.25
C LEU A 669 9.28 -24.10 9.21
N LYS A 670 10.29 -23.67 9.97
CA LYS A 670 11.52 -24.43 10.13
C LYS A 670 11.25 -25.82 10.72
N ALA A 671 10.36 -25.91 11.71
CA ALA A 671 10.01 -27.18 12.33
C ALA A 671 9.28 -28.10 11.35
N LEU A 672 8.29 -27.57 10.64
CA LEU A 672 7.56 -28.29 9.59
C LEU A 672 8.49 -28.88 8.54
N ALA A 673 9.39 -28.07 7.98
CA ALA A 673 10.36 -28.54 6.98
C ALA A 673 11.29 -29.63 7.54
N SER A 674 11.78 -29.47 8.78
CA SER A 674 12.65 -30.48 9.41
C SER A 674 11.97 -31.80 9.72
N LEU A 675 10.64 -31.78 9.89
CA LEU A 675 9.84 -32.98 10.09
C LEU A 675 9.38 -33.58 8.76
N GLY A 676 9.61 -32.93 7.62
CA GLY A 676 9.25 -33.44 6.29
C GLY A 676 7.80 -33.16 5.89
N TYR A 677 7.18 -32.13 6.45
CA TYR A 677 5.98 -31.56 5.81
C TYR A 677 6.39 -30.90 4.49
N ILE A 678 5.47 -30.91 3.54
CA ILE A 678 5.66 -30.30 2.22
C ILE A 678 4.54 -29.30 1.88
N ILE A 679 3.42 -29.35 2.61
CA ILE A 679 2.28 -28.47 2.42
C ILE A 679 2.03 -27.64 3.69
N TYR A 680 1.88 -26.33 3.52
CA TYR A 680 1.46 -25.39 4.56
C TYR A 680 0.19 -24.65 4.11
N SER A 681 -0.92 -24.80 4.83
CA SER A 681 -2.19 -24.19 4.42
C SER A 681 -2.74 -23.24 5.49
N SER A 682 -2.78 -21.93 5.18
CA SER A 682 -3.12 -20.85 6.12
C SER A 682 -4.12 -19.87 5.50
N VAL A 683 -4.38 -18.73 6.14
CA VAL A 683 -5.23 -17.66 5.59
C VAL A 683 -4.44 -16.67 4.73
N PRO A 684 -5.10 -15.95 3.81
CA PRO A 684 -4.47 -14.87 3.07
C PRO A 684 -3.89 -13.82 4.03
N GLY A 685 -2.64 -13.42 3.80
CA GLY A 685 -1.97 -12.39 4.60
C GLY A 685 -1.18 -12.88 5.81
N ASP A 686 -1.10 -14.19 6.07
CA ASP A 686 -0.06 -14.75 6.93
C ASP A 686 1.32 -14.28 6.39
N PRO A 687 2.13 -13.52 7.15
CA PRO A 687 3.25 -12.74 6.61
C PRO A 687 4.48 -13.57 6.23
N ILE A 688 4.42 -14.90 6.35
CA ILE A 688 5.59 -15.76 6.24
C ILE A 688 5.69 -16.39 4.85
N VAL A 689 6.92 -16.40 4.33
CA VAL A 689 7.29 -16.97 3.04
C VAL A 689 7.62 -18.45 3.24
N ALA A 690 6.67 -19.34 2.95
CA ALA A 690 6.84 -20.78 3.16
C ALA A 690 7.92 -21.41 2.26
N ASP A 691 8.06 -20.87 1.06
CA ASP A 691 9.02 -21.32 0.07
C ASP A 691 10.49 -21.21 0.54
N GLU A 692 10.80 -20.28 1.48
CA GLU A 692 12.15 -20.20 2.09
C GLU A 692 12.56 -21.49 2.83
N TYR A 693 11.58 -22.34 3.17
CA TYR A 693 11.78 -23.61 3.88
C TYR A 693 11.44 -24.84 3.03
N GLY A 694 11.20 -24.66 1.73
CA GLY A 694 10.81 -25.75 0.83
C GLY A 694 9.38 -26.27 1.05
N LEU A 695 8.54 -25.51 1.74
CA LEU A 695 7.11 -25.81 1.95
C LEU A 695 6.30 -25.10 0.87
N LYS A 696 5.34 -25.79 0.24
CA LYS A 696 4.40 -25.13 -0.66
C LYS A 696 3.20 -24.59 0.10
N ARG A 697 2.90 -23.32 -0.09
CA ARG A 697 1.79 -22.63 0.58
C ARG A 697 0.48 -22.73 -0.21
N TYR A 698 -0.62 -23.07 0.49
CA TYR A 698 -1.98 -22.99 -0.04
C TYR A 698 -2.90 -22.15 0.84
N ASP A 699 -3.30 -20.99 0.34
CA ASP A 699 -4.12 -20.04 1.08
C ASP A 699 -5.61 -20.38 1.00
N GLN A 700 -6.30 -20.21 2.13
CA GLN A 700 -7.74 -20.27 2.21
C GLN A 700 -8.38 -19.13 1.39
N GLY A 701 -9.12 -19.49 0.35
CA GLY A 701 -9.85 -18.53 -0.47
C GLY A 701 -11.18 -18.11 0.16
N ILE A 702 -11.91 -19.06 0.76
CA ILE A 702 -13.27 -18.87 1.28
C ILE A 702 -13.38 -19.44 2.69
N SER A 703 -14.04 -18.71 3.59
CA SER A 703 -14.44 -19.19 4.92
C SER A 703 -15.95 -19.41 4.97
N MET A 704 -16.41 -20.56 5.46
CA MET A 704 -17.84 -20.79 5.71
C MET A 704 -18.36 -19.89 6.84
N VAL A 705 -17.51 -19.51 7.79
CA VAL A 705 -17.87 -18.58 8.86
C VAL A 705 -17.80 -17.15 8.34
N LYS A 706 -18.94 -16.45 8.39
CA LYS A 706 -19.09 -15.03 8.04
C LYS A 706 -18.56 -14.13 9.15
N ASP A 707 -18.85 -14.49 10.40
CA ASP A 707 -18.46 -13.74 11.59
C ASP A 707 -18.08 -14.70 12.72
N TRP A 708 -16.80 -14.74 13.04
CA TRP A 708 -16.23 -15.57 14.09
C TRP A 708 -16.65 -15.15 15.51
N ALA A 709 -17.12 -13.91 15.70
CA ALA A 709 -17.63 -13.47 17.00
C ALA A 709 -19.03 -14.00 17.29
N SER A 710 -19.90 -14.04 16.27
CA SER A 710 -21.27 -14.58 16.38
C SER A 710 -21.40 -16.04 15.93
N MET A 711 -20.32 -16.64 15.42
CA MET A 711 -20.31 -17.99 14.83
C MET A 711 -21.35 -18.16 13.71
N LYS A 712 -21.67 -17.06 13.01
CA LYS A 712 -22.66 -17.06 11.93
C LYS A 712 -22.03 -17.56 10.64
N ASN A 713 -22.66 -18.53 9.99
CA ASN A 713 -22.23 -19.05 8.71
C ASN A 713 -22.74 -18.21 7.54
N LYS A 714 -22.08 -18.38 6.39
CA LYS A 714 -22.55 -17.91 5.08
C LYS A 714 -23.63 -18.84 4.55
N ASP A 715 -24.62 -18.27 3.89
CA ASP A 715 -25.57 -19.02 3.06
C ASP A 715 -24.93 -19.43 1.73
N ALA A 716 -25.62 -20.28 0.96
CA ALA A 716 -25.12 -20.77 -0.32
C ALA A 716 -24.82 -19.62 -1.29
N ASP A 717 -25.70 -18.62 -1.39
CA ASP A 717 -25.54 -17.47 -2.29
C ASP A 717 -24.26 -16.68 -1.98
N ALA A 718 -23.95 -16.46 -0.70
CA ALA A 718 -22.70 -15.81 -0.32
C ALA A 718 -21.46 -16.64 -0.67
N LEU A 719 -21.51 -17.96 -0.49
CA LEU A 719 -20.40 -18.86 -0.88
C LEU A 719 -20.21 -18.89 -2.41
N ILE A 720 -21.29 -18.99 -3.17
CA ILE A 720 -21.30 -18.95 -4.63
C ILE A 720 -20.74 -17.62 -5.12
N SER A 721 -21.20 -16.51 -4.53
CA SER A 721 -20.72 -15.17 -4.92
C SER A 721 -19.23 -15.03 -4.68
N GLU A 722 -18.70 -15.46 -3.52
CA GLU A 722 -17.26 -15.41 -3.26
C GLU A 722 -16.46 -16.34 -4.19
N TYR A 723 -16.99 -17.53 -4.50
CA TYR A 723 -16.37 -18.44 -5.45
C TYR A 723 -16.30 -17.85 -6.84
N GLU A 724 -17.42 -17.37 -7.41
CA GLU A 724 -17.50 -16.71 -8.73
C GLU A 724 -16.51 -15.54 -8.86
N ALA A 725 -16.21 -14.93 -7.72
CA ALA A 725 -15.35 -13.79 -7.60
C ALA A 725 -13.86 -14.16 -7.45
N SER A 726 -13.57 -15.34 -6.87
CA SER A 726 -12.21 -15.86 -6.62
C SER A 726 -11.67 -16.76 -7.74
N TRP A 727 -12.47 -17.70 -8.26
CA TRP A 727 -11.99 -18.72 -9.19
C TRP A 727 -11.42 -18.18 -10.51
N PRO A 728 -11.87 -17.03 -11.06
CA PRO A 728 -11.28 -16.52 -12.31
C PRO A 728 -9.85 -16.03 -12.11
N VAL A 729 -9.46 -15.70 -10.87
CA VAL A 729 -8.20 -15.03 -10.55
C VAL A 729 -7.24 -15.89 -9.74
N LYS A 730 -7.67 -17.08 -9.32
CA LYS A 730 -6.86 -18.02 -8.54
C LYS A 730 -6.75 -19.36 -9.29
N PRO A 731 -5.59 -20.04 -9.21
CA PRO A 731 -5.44 -21.38 -9.77
C PRO A 731 -6.34 -22.42 -9.07
N TYR A 732 -6.75 -22.16 -7.83
CA TYR A 732 -7.68 -22.97 -7.05
C TYR A 732 -8.46 -22.08 -6.06
N VAL A 733 -9.56 -22.59 -5.52
CA VAL A 733 -10.31 -21.98 -4.43
C VAL A 733 -10.38 -22.95 -3.26
N LEU A 734 -9.70 -22.63 -2.16
CA LEU A 734 -9.77 -23.41 -0.93
C LEU A 734 -10.89 -22.87 -0.03
N LEU A 735 -11.93 -23.67 0.18
CA LEU A 735 -13.02 -23.39 1.11
C LEU A 735 -12.76 -24.13 2.42
N ALA A 736 -12.55 -23.39 3.51
CA ALA A 736 -12.45 -23.97 4.84
C ALA A 736 -13.76 -23.83 5.62
N PHE A 737 -14.11 -24.89 6.33
CA PHE A 737 -15.25 -24.98 7.23
C PHE A 737 -14.85 -25.79 8.48
N GLN A 738 -15.67 -25.80 9.52
CA GLN A 738 -15.44 -26.52 10.78
C GLN A 738 -16.57 -27.51 11.07
N HIS A 739 -16.26 -28.55 11.84
CA HIS A 739 -17.25 -29.56 12.26
C HIS A 739 -18.43 -28.99 13.08
N PHE A 740 -18.31 -27.80 13.69
CA PHE A 740 -19.41 -27.20 14.44
C PHE A 740 -20.40 -26.44 13.55
N ASN A 741 -20.04 -26.07 12.31
CA ASN A 741 -20.98 -25.42 11.38
C ASN A 741 -22.19 -26.32 11.04
N PHE A 742 -22.09 -27.60 11.41
CA PHE A 742 -23.10 -28.62 11.20
C PHE A 742 -24.18 -28.65 12.29
N GLU A 743 -23.87 -28.16 13.48
CA GLU A 743 -24.86 -28.10 14.57
C GLU A 743 -25.83 -26.93 14.42
N THR A 744 -25.40 -25.87 13.73
CA THR A 744 -26.22 -24.67 13.53
C THR A 744 -27.26 -24.82 12.39
N GLY A 745 -27.26 -25.95 11.67
CA GLY A 745 -28.21 -26.24 10.58
C GLY A 745 -27.79 -25.73 9.20
N ASP A 746 -26.62 -25.09 9.08
CA ASP A 746 -26.21 -24.39 7.85
C ASP A 746 -25.48 -25.29 6.83
N PHE A 747 -25.36 -26.60 7.09
CA PHE A 747 -24.67 -27.52 6.18
C PHE A 747 -25.35 -27.63 4.81
N ALA A 748 -26.67 -27.44 4.74
CA ALA A 748 -27.39 -27.37 3.48
C ALA A 748 -26.78 -26.32 2.53
N SER A 749 -26.26 -25.21 3.07
CA SER A 749 -25.58 -24.18 2.27
C SER A 749 -24.30 -24.68 1.62
N LEU A 750 -23.51 -25.50 2.33
CA LEU A 750 -22.28 -26.10 1.79
C LEU A 750 -22.60 -27.15 0.73
N VAL A 751 -23.61 -28.00 0.97
CA VAL A 751 -24.07 -28.98 -0.02
C VAL A 751 -24.55 -28.28 -1.30
N SER A 752 -25.42 -27.27 -1.18
CA SER A 752 -25.88 -26.48 -2.33
C SER A 752 -24.74 -25.77 -3.08
N PHE A 753 -23.72 -25.27 -2.35
CA PHE A 753 -22.53 -24.72 -2.98
C PHE A 753 -21.74 -25.78 -3.77
N VAL A 754 -21.54 -26.97 -3.20
CA VAL A 754 -20.82 -28.07 -3.86
C VAL A 754 -21.57 -28.55 -5.11
N GLU A 755 -22.89 -28.69 -5.04
CA GLU A 755 -23.74 -29.02 -6.19
C GLU A 755 -23.63 -27.97 -7.29
N TYR A 756 -23.79 -26.69 -6.94
CA TYR A 756 -23.60 -25.58 -7.87
C TYR A 756 -22.21 -25.64 -8.54
N ALA A 757 -21.14 -25.86 -7.77
CA ALA A 757 -19.79 -25.90 -8.29
C ALA A 757 -19.56 -27.10 -9.23
N LYS A 758 -20.12 -28.27 -8.91
CA LYS A 758 -20.11 -29.45 -9.80
C LYS A 758 -20.84 -29.16 -11.12
N ASP A 759 -22.01 -28.53 -11.06
CA ASP A 759 -22.77 -28.11 -12.25
C ASP A 759 -21.98 -27.13 -13.13
N HIS A 760 -21.08 -26.35 -12.51
CA HIS A 760 -20.14 -25.46 -13.20
C HIS A 760 -18.79 -26.11 -13.50
N ARG A 761 -18.72 -27.44 -13.53
CA ARG A 761 -17.53 -28.24 -13.90
C ARG A 761 -16.29 -27.94 -13.04
N ALA A 762 -16.47 -27.55 -11.78
CA ALA A 762 -15.37 -27.44 -10.83
C ALA A 762 -14.77 -28.84 -10.56
N GLN A 763 -13.44 -28.92 -10.53
CA GLN A 763 -12.72 -30.11 -10.15
C GLN A 763 -12.44 -30.05 -8.66
N PHE A 764 -12.94 -31.02 -7.90
CA PHE A 764 -12.67 -31.09 -6.47
C PHE A 764 -11.39 -31.89 -6.23
N MET A 765 -10.55 -31.38 -5.34
CA MET A 765 -9.31 -32.01 -4.91
C MET A 765 -9.16 -31.88 -3.40
N ASN A 766 -8.49 -32.84 -2.77
CA ASN A 766 -7.90 -32.61 -1.46
C ASN A 766 -6.53 -31.89 -1.59
N LEU A 767 -5.93 -31.48 -0.47
CA LEU A 767 -4.66 -30.73 -0.48
C LEU A 767 -3.51 -31.51 -1.12
N ASP A 768 -3.44 -32.82 -0.89
CA ASP A 768 -2.35 -33.66 -1.42
C ASP A 768 -2.47 -33.75 -2.95
N GLN A 769 -3.69 -33.99 -3.46
CA GLN A 769 -3.96 -33.99 -4.90
C GLN A 769 -3.68 -32.65 -5.56
N LEU A 770 -4.10 -31.53 -4.94
CA LEU A 770 -3.79 -30.19 -5.44
C LEU A 770 -2.27 -29.99 -5.51
N HIS A 771 -1.54 -30.43 -4.49
CA HIS A 771 -0.10 -30.31 -4.43
C HIS A 771 0.60 -31.09 -5.53
N LEU A 772 0.22 -32.36 -5.70
CA LEU A 772 0.77 -33.21 -6.74
C LEU A 772 0.45 -32.66 -8.14
N TRP A 773 -0.77 -32.17 -8.35
CA TRP A 773 -1.19 -31.60 -9.63
C TRP A 773 -0.41 -30.33 -9.99
N LEU A 774 -0.28 -29.38 -9.04
CA LEU A 774 0.49 -28.16 -9.28
C LEU A 774 1.99 -28.46 -9.46
N GLY A 775 2.55 -29.40 -8.68
CA GLY A 775 3.92 -29.85 -8.85
C GLY A 775 4.18 -30.54 -10.20
N PHE A 776 3.20 -31.29 -10.71
CA PHE A 776 3.24 -31.84 -12.06
C PHE A 776 3.25 -30.73 -13.12
N LEU A 777 2.34 -29.75 -13.00
CA LEU A 777 2.24 -28.62 -13.93
C LEU A 777 3.51 -27.76 -13.96
N ASP A 778 4.16 -27.53 -12.83
CA ASP A 778 5.44 -26.81 -12.74
C ASP A 778 6.56 -27.54 -13.52
N GLY A 779 6.44 -28.86 -13.70
CA GLY A 779 7.34 -29.69 -14.49
C GLY A 779 7.03 -29.72 -16.00
N VAL A 780 5.93 -29.11 -16.45
CA VAL A 780 5.53 -29.09 -17.87
C VAL A 780 6.17 -27.91 -18.59
N GLN A 781 7.02 -28.19 -19.58
CA GLN A 781 7.62 -27.16 -20.43
C GLN A 781 6.73 -26.89 -21.64
N LEU A 782 6.29 -25.64 -21.78
CA LEU A 782 5.55 -25.15 -22.94
C LEU A 782 6.48 -24.27 -23.79
N THR A 783 6.68 -24.64 -25.05
CA THR A 783 7.42 -23.83 -26.04
C THR A 783 6.49 -23.44 -27.17
N ALA A 784 6.49 -22.17 -27.58
CA ALA A 784 5.71 -21.69 -28.72
C ALA A 784 6.62 -20.96 -29.72
N SER A 785 6.63 -21.39 -30.99
CA SER A 785 7.37 -20.72 -32.07
C SER A 785 6.72 -20.98 -33.43
N ASP A 786 6.42 -19.93 -34.20
CA ASP A 786 5.95 -20.02 -35.58
C ASP A 786 4.75 -20.98 -35.78
N ASN A 787 3.71 -20.82 -34.95
CA ASN A 787 2.52 -21.69 -34.89
C ASN A 787 2.79 -23.14 -34.47
N ASN A 788 4.00 -23.47 -34.03
CA ASN A 788 4.31 -24.76 -33.41
C ASN A 788 4.30 -24.62 -31.90
N ILE A 789 3.60 -25.53 -31.24
CA ILE A 789 3.52 -25.63 -29.78
C ILE A 789 4.18 -26.94 -29.39
N GLY A 790 5.23 -26.87 -28.58
CA GLY A 790 5.85 -28.02 -27.94
C GLY A 790 5.40 -28.10 -26.49
N ILE A 791 4.93 -29.28 -26.08
CA ILE A 791 4.64 -29.61 -24.68
C ILE A 791 5.54 -30.78 -24.30
N ASN A 792 6.46 -30.55 -23.39
CA ASN A 792 7.40 -31.57 -22.97
C ASN A 792 7.35 -31.74 -21.47
N VAL A 793 7.15 -32.97 -21.01
CA VAL A 793 7.23 -33.35 -19.60
C VAL A 793 8.38 -34.32 -19.44
N SER A 794 9.35 -34.02 -18.57
CA SER A 794 10.50 -34.90 -18.39
C SER A 794 10.07 -36.29 -17.89
N PRO A 795 10.79 -37.37 -18.25
CA PRO A 795 10.48 -38.71 -17.75
C PRO A 795 10.43 -38.78 -16.22
N GLU A 796 11.29 -38.03 -15.54
CA GLU A 796 11.30 -37.92 -14.07
C GLU A 796 9.98 -37.38 -13.50
N ILE A 797 9.40 -36.35 -14.13
CA ILE A 797 8.09 -35.79 -13.71
C ILE A 797 6.96 -36.77 -14.03
N GLN A 798 7.02 -37.48 -15.16
CA GLN A 798 6.02 -38.51 -15.48
C GLN A 798 6.07 -39.69 -14.50
N GLU A 799 7.27 -40.13 -14.11
CA GLU A 799 7.48 -41.18 -13.12
C GLU A 799 7.03 -40.75 -11.72
N LYS A 800 7.27 -39.49 -11.36
CA LYS A 800 6.87 -38.93 -10.06
C LYS A 800 5.37 -38.71 -9.92
N TYR A 801 4.65 -38.45 -11.02
CA TYR A 801 3.22 -38.13 -11.02
C TYR A 801 2.42 -38.97 -12.04
N PRO A 802 2.41 -40.31 -11.90
CA PRO A 802 1.85 -41.21 -12.93
C PRO A 802 0.34 -40.99 -13.14
N ASP A 803 -0.40 -40.63 -12.08
CA ASP A 803 -1.85 -40.41 -12.16
C ASP A 803 -2.22 -39.15 -12.96
N PHE A 804 -1.33 -38.15 -12.97
CA PHE A 804 -1.55 -36.87 -13.68
C PHE A 804 -0.93 -36.85 -15.09
N ALA A 805 0.04 -37.73 -15.36
CA ALA A 805 0.70 -37.86 -16.66
C ALA A 805 -0.25 -38.23 -17.81
N THR A 806 -1.50 -38.57 -17.50
CA THR A 806 -2.48 -39.02 -18.49
C THR A 806 -3.21 -37.88 -19.20
N ALA A 807 -3.34 -36.65 -18.69
CA ALA A 807 -4.04 -35.58 -19.42
C ALA A 807 -3.69 -34.15 -18.97
N VAL A 808 -3.00 -33.40 -19.81
CA VAL A 808 -2.84 -31.94 -19.69
C VAL A 808 -3.89 -31.24 -20.56
N THR A 809 -4.50 -30.17 -20.05
CA THR A 809 -5.41 -29.34 -20.85
C THR A 809 -4.65 -28.12 -21.39
N LEU A 810 -4.67 -27.93 -22.71
CA LEU A 810 -4.13 -26.78 -23.41
C LEU A 810 -5.29 -25.89 -23.85
N SER A 811 -5.37 -24.68 -23.31
CA SER A 811 -6.38 -23.69 -23.74
C SER A 811 -5.78 -22.82 -24.84
N ILE A 812 -6.38 -22.92 -26.03
CA ILE A 812 -5.99 -22.21 -27.24
C ILE A 812 -6.95 -21.06 -27.47
N LYS A 813 -6.45 -19.84 -27.51
CA LYS A 813 -7.26 -18.61 -27.48
C LYS A 813 -7.14 -17.76 -28.73
N ALA A 814 -6.16 -18.04 -29.59
CA ALA A 814 -5.99 -17.34 -30.86
C ALA A 814 -6.57 -18.16 -32.00
N SER A 815 -7.22 -17.47 -32.94
CA SER A 815 -7.78 -18.05 -34.16
C SER A 815 -6.69 -18.31 -35.21
N VAL A 816 -5.67 -19.08 -34.85
CA VAL A 816 -4.54 -19.42 -35.72
C VAL A 816 -4.43 -20.93 -35.88
N ASN A 817 -4.06 -21.36 -37.07
CA ASN A 817 -3.76 -22.77 -37.32
C ASN A 817 -2.43 -23.11 -36.64
N MET A 818 -2.36 -24.21 -35.92
CA MET A 818 -1.17 -24.58 -35.15
C MET A 818 -0.85 -26.06 -35.25
N SER A 819 0.43 -26.38 -35.12
CA SER A 819 0.93 -27.74 -34.95
C SER A 819 1.31 -27.94 -33.49
N VAL A 820 0.84 -29.01 -32.86
CA VAL A 820 1.18 -29.31 -31.47
C VAL A 820 2.03 -30.58 -31.46
N SER A 821 3.14 -30.54 -30.75
CA SER A 821 4.02 -31.68 -30.48
C SER A 821 4.05 -31.93 -28.98
N THR A 822 3.85 -33.18 -28.57
CA THR A 822 3.84 -33.54 -27.15
C THR A 822 4.35 -34.95 -26.91
N ASN A 823 5.02 -35.16 -25.78
CA ASN A 823 5.42 -36.47 -25.28
C ASN A 823 4.46 -37.03 -24.20
N LEU A 824 3.31 -36.39 -24.02
CA LEU A 824 2.25 -36.84 -23.12
C LEU A 824 1.36 -37.90 -23.79
N GLN A 825 0.85 -38.84 -22.99
CA GLN A 825 -0.06 -39.89 -23.47
C GLN A 825 -1.41 -39.33 -23.93
N SER A 826 -1.93 -38.28 -23.27
CA SER A 826 -3.10 -37.58 -23.76
C SER A 826 -3.04 -36.08 -23.48
N ILE A 827 -3.71 -35.32 -24.34
CA ILE A 827 -3.83 -33.87 -24.25
C ILE A 827 -5.28 -33.48 -24.57
N ILE A 828 -5.81 -32.54 -23.81
CA ILE A 828 -7.11 -31.93 -24.08
C ILE A 828 -6.85 -30.56 -24.69
N LEU A 829 -7.27 -30.35 -25.92
CA LEU A 829 -7.21 -29.05 -26.58
C LEU A 829 -8.55 -28.36 -26.43
N LEU A 830 -8.59 -27.22 -25.74
CA LEU A 830 -9.78 -26.40 -25.58
C LEU A 830 -9.67 -25.18 -26.49
N ASN A 831 -10.57 -25.04 -27.47
CA ASN A 831 -10.67 -23.83 -28.26
C ASN A 831 -11.46 -22.76 -27.49
N SER A 832 -10.75 -21.83 -26.87
CA SER A 832 -11.30 -20.64 -26.22
C SER A 832 -11.33 -19.42 -27.14
N ALA A 833 -10.93 -19.56 -28.41
CA ALA A 833 -11.05 -18.50 -29.40
C ALA A 833 -12.52 -18.32 -29.85
N SER A 834 -12.85 -17.14 -30.38
CA SER A 834 -14.19 -16.83 -30.89
C SER A 834 -14.50 -17.48 -32.25
N LYS A 835 -13.52 -18.14 -32.88
CA LYS A 835 -13.65 -18.81 -34.18
C LYS A 835 -13.09 -20.23 -34.12
N PRO A 836 -13.50 -21.11 -35.04
CA PRO A 836 -12.88 -22.42 -35.18
C PRO A 836 -11.37 -22.30 -35.42
N ILE A 837 -10.61 -23.21 -34.82
CA ILE A 837 -9.16 -23.32 -34.99
C ILE A 837 -8.82 -24.65 -35.65
N THR A 838 -7.76 -24.68 -36.47
CA THR A 838 -7.22 -25.96 -36.98
C THR A 838 -5.98 -26.32 -36.17
N VAL A 839 -5.99 -27.48 -35.53
CA VAL A 839 -4.84 -27.99 -34.77
C VAL A 839 -4.35 -29.28 -35.39
N CYS A 840 -3.04 -29.38 -35.64
CA CYS A 840 -2.40 -30.56 -36.22
C CYS A 840 -1.63 -31.36 -35.16
N LEU A 841 -2.03 -32.62 -34.96
CA LEU A 841 -1.46 -33.58 -33.99
C LEU A 841 -1.66 -35.01 -34.51
N PRO A 842 -0.64 -35.66 -35.11
CA PRO A 842 -0.06 -35.37 -36.44
C PRO A 842 -1.07 -35.15 -37.60
N GLU A 843 -2.35 -35.44 -37.41
CA GLU A 843 -3.44 -35.10 -38.33
C GLU A 843 -4.09 -33.77 -37.92
N CYS A 844 -4.57 -33.00 -38.89
CA CYS A 844 -5.21 -31.71 -38.62
C CYS A 844 -6.70 -31.86 -38.34
N THR A 845 -7.18 -31.30 -37.24
CA THR A 845 -8.59 -31.29 -36.87
C THR A 845 -9.07 -29.88 -36.57
N ILE A 846 -10.31 -29.58 -36.96
CA ILE A 846 -10.96 -28.31 -36.66
C ILE A 846 -11.67 -28.45 -35.30
N ILE A 847 -11.38 -27.53 -34.38
CA ILE A 847 -12.05 -27.43 -33.10
C ILE A 847 -12.90 -26.15 -33.13
N ASP A 848 -14.22 -26.28 -33.06
CA ASP A 848 -15.12 -25.12 -33.03
C ASP A 848 -14.95 -24.28 -31.75
N ALA A 849 -15.34 -23.01 -31.81
CA ALA A 849 -15.27 -22.10 -30.66
C ALA A 849 -16.05 -22.65 -29.46
N GLY A 850 -15.42 -22.68 -28.28
CA GLY A 850 -16.00 -23.20 -27.04
C GLY A 850 -15.97 -24.73 -26.90
N ASN A 851 -15.59 -25.46 -27.94
CA ASN A 851 -15.45 -26.92 -27.89
C ASN A 851 -14.05 -27.34 -27.47
N TYR A 852 -13.93 -28.58 -26.98
CA TYR A 852 -12.67 -29.22 -26.70
C TYR A 852 -12.53 -30.54 -27.45
N MET A 853 -11.29 -30.95 -27.65
CA MET A 853 -10.95 -32.24 -28.27
C MET A 853 -9.91 -32.95 -27.40
N ARG A 854 -10.16 -34.22 -27.10
CA ARG A 854 -9.20 -35.06 -26.38
C ARG A 854 -8.43 -35.90 -27.39
N PHE A 855 -7.12 -35.74 -27.42
CA PHE A 855 -6.20 -36.57 -28.19
C PHE A 855 -5.58 -37.59 -27.24
N GLN A 856 -5.69 -38.88 -27.57
CA GLN A 856 -4.95 -39.96 -26.91
C GLN A 856 -3.96 -40.54 -27.92
N GLN A 857 -2.67 -40.53 -27.60
CA GLN A 857 -1.68 -41.28 -28.37
C GLN A 857 -1.91 -42.76 -28.08
N ILE A 858 -2.39 -43.49 -29.08
CA ILE A 858 -2.43 -44.95 -29.05
C ILE A 858 -0.98 -45.40 -29.32
N TYR A 859 -0.21 -45.62 -28.26
CA TYR A 859 1.13 -46.22 -28.35
C TYR A 859 1.06 -47.73 -28.57
#